data_AF-A0A673CAQ5-F1
#
_entry.id   AF-A0A673CAQ5-F1
#
_cell.length_a   1.000
_cell.length_b   1.000
_cell.length_c   1.000
_cell.angle_alpha   90.00
_cell.angle_beta   90.00
_cell.angle_gamma   90.00
#
_symmetry.space_group_name_H-M   'P 1'
#
loop_
_entity.id
_entity.type
_entity.pdbx_description
1 polymer ?
#
loop_
_entity_poly.entity_id
_entity_poly.type
_entity_poly.pdbx_seq_one_letter_code
_entity_poly.pdbx_strand_id
1 'polypeptide(L)'
;MQTRTGHEVLSLLFRCLRFGSTCCSYAGRHTTCREYCQAIFRTDSTPTVSQINAVTEYCQSHSATLLSCVSNFTKSYPIRSPLDSLYCCDRAEETHCQVACRRILRTMNTEHEIMEGLIEECGSQPLPQDPLWQCFLGSAHPPSPTEETPHPAKMDCAKLHCCSKANTSLCRDMCQEISTNWGSQTWQDFDQLCEYNPVETELINCLSDVREPCQLGCKDLHYCTNFNNRPTELFRSCNVQSDQGAMNDIKLWSNGTIKMPFMNIPVLDIRKCLPDMWKAVACSLQIKPCHSKSRGSIICKSDCVYILTQCGDRKRFHEGQTPERICELLSPMDDPERCIPLHRYLTPSSLSNNIIEEVIHPCNPNPCPSNHLCQVNRRGCVDDYHCLPYLCVPGCKLGEASEFLVQQDTRIQVPTRSGPSGCYEVCTCGPSGRLENCVDMPCVDTSKGCIVGGQRKSHGTAFRIDCHPCSCFAGETICSTRECLNYESTDEERLTFTGLPCNCPDRFVPVCASNGRSYPSACVARCMGFKDHQFSFGQCRHNNPCTNQPCQTNQRCIPKYQVCLSDTSDTSDCPQYKCVGRLATCDKNGEEPACDTDGHVHPSLCHLQQVGKVLNYMGQCQDACRTTRQVCGHNGETYETVCHAFSDRVGVDYEGYCHAVGAVSDSAPESACSLIDCPPLSAPGCQPVTPPGACCPVCASMLQILWNKEQMNTFSKVEPVTVHDVLRLLRLHVSVPQCDVFGYLSIDHELVVLISPVDQNPTPLQMEACSKEAEKISSLINHSSPTLVSHVPLSAFLTSQIHISSIQSSGGAAPSAVPPPTLSLLLGLFTAAAPALCLQ
;
A
#
# COMPACT_ATOMS: atom_id res chain seq x y z
N MET A 1 2.23 -56.44 22.67
CA MET A 1 1.89 -55.05 22.30
C MET A 1 1.07 -55.01 21.00
N GLN A 2 -0.05 -55.73 20.98
CA GLN A 2 -1.11 -55.67 19.97
C GLN A 2 -2.37 -55.44 20.79
N THR A 3 -3.01 -54.26 20.74
CA THR A 3 -4.43 -54.03 21.18
C THR A 3 -4.94 -52.59 21.18
N ARG A 4 -4.14 -51.53 20.92
CA ARG A 4 -4.66 -50.15 21.08
C ARG A 4 -5.15 -49.41 19.83
N THR A 5 -4.82 -49.83 18.61
CA THR A 5 -5.38 -49.23 17.37
C THR A 5 -6.74 -49.81 16.98
N GLY A 6 -7.07 -51.03 17.43
CA GLY A 6 -8.41 -51.60 17.23
C GLY A 6 -9.50 -50.85 17.99
N HIS A 7 -9.20 -50.26 19.15
CA HIS A 7 -10.22 -49.72 20.07
C HIS A 7 -10.84 -48.39 19.59
N GLU A 8 -10.12 -47.56 18.83
CA GLU A 8 -10.64 -46.30 18.28
C GLU A 8 -11.41 -46.50 16.97
N VAL A 9 -10.93 -47.39 16.10
CA VAL A 9 -11.68 -47.81 14.90
C VAL A 9 -12.94 -48.57 15.29
N LEU A 10 -12.87 -49.49 16.27
CA LEU A 10 -14.06 -50.13 16.87
C LEU A 10 -14.96 -49.12 17.57
N SER A 11 -14.44 -48.09 18.25
CA SER A 11 -15.26 -47.06 18.90
C SER A 11 -16.06 -46.23 17.88
N LEU A 12 -15.43 -45.80 16.78
CA LEU A 12 -16.10 -45.10 15.68
C LEU A 12 -17.08 -46.01 14.92
N LEU A 13 -16.71 -47.29 14.67
CA LEU A 13 -17.61 -48.30 14.09
C LEU A 13 -18.83 -48.57 15.00
N PHE A 14 -18.61 -48.78 16.30
CA PHE A 14 -19.67 -49.00 17.28
C PHE A 14 -20.55 -47.77 17.41
N ARG A 15 -20.00 -46.55 17.32
CA ARG A 15 -20.77 -45.31 17.38
C ARG A 15 -21.61 -45.12 16.12
N CYS A 16 -21.06 -45.38 14.92
CA CYS A 16 -21.79 -45.29 13.65
C CYS A 16 -22.89 -46.36 13.54
N LEU A 17 -22.58 -47.62 13.88
CA LEU A 17 -23.56 -48.71 13.91
C LEU A 17 -24.65 -48.51 14.96
N ARG A 18 -24.32 -48.01 16.16
CA ARG A 18 -25.29 -47.74 17.23
C ARG A 18 -26.15 -46.52 16.93
N PHE A 19 -25.59 -45.49 16.29
CA PHE A 19 -26.35 -44.32 15.85
C PHE A 19 -27.27 -44.69 14.68
N GLY A 20 -26.76 -45.39 13.66
CA GLY A 20 -27.54 -45.88 12.51
C GLY A 20 -28.63 -46.89 12.89
N SER A 21 -28.37 -47.82 13.82
CA SER A 21 -29.40 -48.76 14.31
C SER A 21 -30.51 -48.05 15.06
N THR A 22 -30.17 -47.02 15.86
CA THR A 22 -31.15 -46.19 16.58
C THR A 22 -31.94 -45.33 15.62
N CYS A 23 -31.27 -44.69 14.65
CA CYS A 23 -31.86 -43.83 13.64
C CYS A 23 -32.84 -44.59 12.73
N CYS A 24 -32.42 -45.75 12.21
CA CYS A 24 -33.24 -46.60 11.35
C CYS A 24 -34.26 -47.44 12.14
N SER A 25 -34.23 -47.41 13.47
CA SER A 25 -35.31 -47.97 14.28
C SER A 25 -36.60 -47.16 14.16
N TYR A 26 -36.50 -45.85 13.93
CA TYR A 26 -37.63 -44.93 13.75
C TYR A 26 -38.43 -45.19 12.45
N ALA A 27 -37.98 -46.09 11.58
CA ALA A 27 -38.74 -46.59 10.43
C ALA A 27 -39.93 -47.50 10.84
N GLY A 28 -39.99 -47.95 12.10
CA GLY A 28 -41.08 -48.79 12.60
C GLY A 28 -41.18 -50.13 11.86
N ARG A 29 -42.37 -50.45 11.33
CA ARG A 29 -42.63 -51.70 10.56
C ARG A 29 -42.36 -51.57 9.05
N HIS A 30 -41.92 -50.40 8.57
CA HIS A 30 -41.66 -50.17 7.15
C HIS A 30 -40.27 -50.70 6.76
N THR A 31 -40.22 -51.94 6.29
CA THR A 31 -38.97 -52.66 5.95
C THR A 31 -38.16 -51.94 4.88
N THR A 32 -38.80 -51.45 3.82
CA THR A 32 -38.11 -50.77 2.71
C THR A 32 -37.51 -49.42 3.12
N CYS A 33 -38.24 -48.64 3.95
CA CYS A 33 -37.70 -47.38 4.50
C CYS A 33 -36.52 -47.65 5.47
N ARG A 34 -36.61 -48.73 6.26
CA ARG A 34 -35.51 -49.16 7.13
C ARG A 34 -34.28 -49.57 6.30
N GLU A 35 -34.46 -50.28 5.19
CA GLU A 35 -33.37 -50.69 4.31
C GLU A 35 -32.66 -49.51 3.64
N TYR A 36 -33.43 -48.54 3.10
CA TYR A 36 -32.84 -47.31 2.56
C TYR A 36 -32.10 -46.52 3.63
N CYS A 37 -32.66 -46.40 4.83
CA CYS A 37 -32.00 -45.75 5.96
C CYS A 37 -30.69 -46.48 6.33
N GLN A 38 -30.71 -47.81 6.43
CA GLN A 38 -29.52 -48.60 6.78
C GLN A 38 -28.42 -48.48 5.71
N ALA A 39 -28.78 -48.25 4.45
CA ALA A 39 -27.83 -48.01 3.38
C ALA A 39 -27.01 -46.71 3.59
N ILE A 40 -27.57 -45.69 4.26
CA ILE A 40 -26.85 -44.45 4.62
C ILE A 40 -25.73 -44.70 5.63
N PHE A 41 -25.89 -45.72 6.48
CA PHE A 41 -24.98 -46.02 7.59
C PHE A 41 -24.10 -47.25 7.31
N ARG A 42 -23.93 -47.65 6.04
CA ARG A 42 -22.99 -48.73 5.66
C ARG A 42 -21.55 -48.23 5.82
N THR A 43 -20.67 -49.10 6.32
CA THR A 43 -19.34 -48.77 6.85
C THR A 43 -18.26 -48.52 5.80
N ASP A 44 -18.57 -48.76 4.52
CA ASP A 44 -17.53 -48.90 3.49
C ASP A 44 -17.46 -47.66 2.57
N SER A 45 -18.34 -46.67 2.76
CA SER A 45 -18.37 -45.44 1.96
C SER A 45 -19.24 -44.34 2.59
N THR A 46 -18.91 -43.07 2.35
CA THR A 46 -19.78 -41.94 2.68
C THR A 46 -21.10 -42.00 1.88
N PRO A 47 -22.24 -41.58 2.46
CA PRO A 47 -23.53 -41.67 1.79
C PRO A 47 -23.61 -40.73 0.58
N THR A 48 -23.93 -41.29 -0.58
CA THR A 48 -24.06 -40.52 -1.82
C THR A 48 -25.32 -39.65 -1.83
N VAL A 49 -25.30 -38.56 -2.61
CA VAL A 49 -26.47 -37.66 -2.76
C VAL A 49 -27.72 -38.42 -3.23
N SER A 50 -27.56 -39.44 -4.07
CA SER A 50 -28.69 -40.28 -4.52
C SER A 50 -29.27 -41.15 -3.40
N GLN A 51 -28.45 -41.69 -2.50
CA GLN A 51 -28.91 -42.46 -1.34
C GLN A 51 -29.64 -41.56 -0.33
N ILE A 52 -29.12 -40.35 -0.09
CA ILE A 52 -29.74 -39.36 0.81
C ILE A 52 -31.11 -38.93 0.26
N ASN A 53 -31.19 -38.66 -1.04
CA ASN A 53 -32.46 -38.30 -1.69
C ASN A 53 -33.45 -39.49 -1.69
N ALA A 54 -32.99 -40.72 -1.93
CA ALA A 54 -33.85 -41.90 -1.89
C ALA A 54 -34.47 -42.15 -0.51
N VAL A 55 -33.71 -41.95 0.58
CA VAL A 55 -34.25 -42.00 1.95
C VAL A 55 -35.23 -40.86 2.18
N THR A 56 -34.87 -39.65 1.75
CA THR A 56 -35.68 -38.46 1.97
C THR A 56 -37.03 -38.59 1.27
N GLU A 57 -37.06 -38.96 -0.01
CA GLU A 57 -38.30 -39.11 -0.78
C GLU A 57 -39.15 -40.29 -0.32
N TYR A 58 -38.54 -41.45 -0.05
CA TYR A 58 -39.30 -42.66 0.27
C TYR A 58 -39.78 -42.69 1.73
N CYS A 59 -39.04 -42.12 2.69
CA CYS A 59 -39.39 -42.17 4.11
C CYS A 59 -40.18 -40.95 4.63
N GLN A 60 -40.35 -39.89 3.82
CA GLN A 60 -41.02 -38.64 4.23
C GLN A 60 -42.44 -38.81 4.71
N SER A 61 -43.22 -39.72 4.12
CA SER A 61 -44.59 -40.03 4.53
C SER A 61 -44.69 -40.98 5.71
N HIS A 62 -43.57 -41.53 6.21
CA HIS A 62 -43.56 -42.65 7.15
C HIS A 62 -42.90 -42.34 8.50
N SER A 63 -41.88 -41.47 8.57
CA SER A 63 -41.26 -41.08 9.84
C SER A 63 -40.45 -39.78 9.74
N ALA A 64 -41.00 -38.68 10.26
CA ALA A 64 -40.32 -37.38 10.30
C ALA A 64 -39.11 -37.37 11.27
N THR A 65 -39.16 -38.18 12.33
CA THR A 65 -38.06 -38.35 13.29
C THR A 65 -36.88 -39.10 12.68
N LEU A 66 -37.13 -40.09 11.80
CA LEU A 66 -36.08 -40.73 11.02
C LEU A 66 -35.41 -39.74 10.08
N LEU A 67 -36.17 -38.95 9.33
CA LEU A 67 -35.61 -37.97 8.40
C LEU A 67 -34.79 -36.89 9.10
N SER A 68 -35.26 -36.37 10.23
CA SER A 68 -34.50 -35.41 11.04
C SER A 68 -33.18 -36.02 11.52
N CYS A 69 -33.22 -37.29 11.95
CA CYS A 69 -32.03 -38.01 12.40
C CYS A 69 -31.02 -38.24 11.27
N VAL A 70 -31.47 -38.67 10.07
CA VAL A 70 -30.61 -38.85 8.88
C VAL A 70 -30.07 -37.51 8.39
N SER A 71 -30.87 -36.44 8.41
CA SER A 71 -30.45 -35.09 8.05
C SER A 71 -29.39 -34.54 9.02
N ASN A 72 -29.53 -34.79 10.32
CA ASN A 72 -28.55 -34.36 11.31
C ASN A 72 -27.22 -35.12 11.17
N PHE A 73 -27.27 -36.40 10.79
CA PHE A 73 -26.08 -37.19 10.49
C PHE A 73 -25.39 -36.76 9.18
N THR A 74 -26.15 -36.40 8.16
CA THR A 74 -25.58 -35.96 6.86
C THR A 74 -25.10 -34.50 6.87
N LYS A 75 -25.67 -33.63 7.72
CA LYS A 75 -25.20 -32.25 7.92
C LYS A 75 -23.82 -32.15 8.59
N SER A 76 -23.41 -33.16 9.34
CA SER A 76 -22.07 -33.23 9.96
C SER A 76 -20.99 -33.80 9.03
N TYR A 77 -21.36 -34.25 7.82
CA TYR A 77 -20.46 -34.69 6.77
C TYR A 77 -20.61 -33.81 5.51
N PRO A 78 -19.91 -32.66 5.42
CA PRO A 78 -19.76 -31.97 4.16
C PRO A 78 -18.85 -32.79 3.24
N ILE A 79 -19.25 -32.98 1.98
CA ILE A 79 -18.37 -33.48 0.91
C ILE A 79 -17.29 -32.39 0.71
N ARG A 80 -16.13 -32.56 1.36
CA ARG A 80 -14.96 -31.66 1.18
C ARG A 80 -14.33 -31.94 -0.18
N SER A 81 -13.94 -30.90 -0.91
CA SER A 81 -13.09 -31.08 -2.08
C SER A 81 -11.71 -31.55 -1.60
N PRO A 82 -11.11 -32.61 -2.19
CA PRO A 82 -9.75 -33.03 -1.87
C PRO A 82 -8.72 -31.89 -1.96
N LEU A 83 -9.01 -30.90 -2.81
CA LEU A 83 -8.19 -29.72 -3.03
C LEU A 83 -8.17 -28.77 -1.83
N ASP A 84 -9.23 -28.74 -1.02
CA ASP A 84 -9.33 -27.87 0.15
C ASP A 84 -8.36 -28.29 1.25
N SER A 85 -7.87 -29.53 1.21
CA SER A 85 -6.93 -30.09 2.19
C SER A 85 -5.48 -30.10 1.70
N LEU A 86 -5.16 -29.42 0.60
CA LEU A 86 -3.80 -29.34 0.05
C LEU A 86 -2.79 -28.73 1.04
N TYR A 87 -3.25 -27.83 1.92
CA TYR A 87 -2.42 -27.24 2.98
C TYR A 87 -1.96 -28.26 4.04
N CYS A 88 -2.64 -29.40 4.15
CA CYS A 88 -2.22 -30.47 5.04
C CYS A 88 -0.97 -31.17 4.52
N CYS A 89 -0.77 -31.26 3.20
CA CYS A 89 0.43 -31.84 2.61
C CYS A 89 1.73 -31.12 3.02
N ASP A 90 1.66 -29.83 3.39
CA ASP A 90 2.81 -29.09 3.94
C ASP A 90 3.29 -29.61 5.29
N ARG A 91 2.47 -30.40 5.99
CA ARG A 91 2.77 -30.95 7.31
C ARG A 91 3.39 -32.34 7.26
N ALA A 92 3.61 -32.91 6.08
CA ALA A 92 4.36 -34.15 5.96
C ALA A 92 5.84 -33.89 6.27
N GLU A 93 6.46 -34.73 7.09
CA GLU A 93 7.85 -34.56 7.52
C GLU A 93 8.85 -34.78 6.38
N GLU A 94 8.53 -35.68 5.45
CA GLU A 94 9.37 -35.98 4.29
C GLU A 94 8.92 -35.23 3.03
N THR A 95 9.88 -34.57 2.36
CA THR A 95 9.63 -33.77 1.14
C THR A 95 9.08 -34.59 -0.02
N HIS A 96 9.45 -35.87 -0.14
CA HIS A 96 8.90 -36.77 -1.16
C HIS A 96 7.39 -36.99 -0.95
N CYS A 97 6.97 -37.17 0.31
CA CYS A 97 5.58 -37.35 0.69
C CYS A 97 4.77 -36.05 0.51
N GLN A 98 5.34 -34.87 0.79
CA GLN A 98 4.66 -33.59 0.53
C GLN A 98 4.28 -33.44 -0.95
N VAL A 99 5.18 -33.82 -1.86
CA VAL A 99 4.96 -33.72 -3.31
C VAL A 99 3.97 -34.79 -3.79
N ALA A 100 4.13 -36.03 -3.33
CA ALA A 100 3.21 -37.11 -3.65
C ALA A 100 1.78 -36.79 -3.15
N CYS A 101 1.66 -36.27 -1.93
CA CYS A 101 0.40 -35.88 -1.32
C CYS A 101 -0.35 -34.82 -2.14
N ARG A 102 0.33 -33.76 -2.56
CA ARG A 102 -0.29 -32.73 -3.41
C ARG A 102 -0.70 -33.26 -4.77
N ARG A 103 0.09 -34.18 -5.35
CA ARG A 103 -0.25 -34.84 -6.61
C ARG A 103 -1.52 -35.66 -6.45
N ILE A 104 -1.58 -36.54 -5.46
CA ILE A 104 -2.69 -37.46 -5.19
C ILE A 104 -3.99 -36.70 -4.93
N LEU A 105 -3.96 -35.66 -4.07
CA LEU A 105 -5.14 -34.82 -3.79
C LEU A 105 -5.64 -34.01 -4.99
N ARG A 106 -4.81 -33.81 -6.02
CA ARG A 106 -5.19 -33.10 -7.25
C ARG A 106 -5.72 -34.04 -8.34
N THR A 107 -5.42 -35.33 -8.26
CA THR A 107 -5.72 -36.30 -9.32
C THR A 107 -6.81 -37.30 -8.94
N MET A 108 -6.93 -37.64 -7.66
CA MET A 108 -7.87 -38.65 -7.18
C MET A 108 -9.12 -37.99 -6.61
N ASN A 109 -10.26 -38.64 -6.81
CA ASN A 109 -11.58 -38.02 -6.60
C ASN A 109 -12.35 -38.66 -5.45
N THR A 110 -11.85 -39.78 -4.91
CA THR A 110 -12.49 -40.55 -3.86
C THR A 110 -11.56 -40.68 -2.65
N GLU A 111 -12.12 -40.59 -1.44
CA GLU A 111 -11.35 -40.61 -0.19
C GLU A 111 -10.54 -41.90 -0.02
N HIS A 112 -11.04 -43.03 -0.55
CA HIS A 112 -10.37 -44.32 -0.48
C HIS A 112 -9.10 -44.38 -1.37
N GLU A 113 -9.20 -43.93 -2.63
CA GLU A 113 -8.07 -43.86 -3.56
C GLU A 113 -7.01 -42.85 -3.11
N ILE A 114 -7.45 -41.73 -2.51
CA ILE A 114 -6.56 -40.73 -1.92
C ILE A 114 -5.77 -41.34 -0.76
N MET A 115 -6.45 -42.05 0.15
CA MET A 115 -5.83 -42.61 1.33
C MET A 115 -4.88 -43.77 0.99
N GLU A 116 -5.25 -44.67 0.08
CA GLU A 116 -4.35 -45.74 -0.37
C GLU A 116 -3.14 -45.18 -1.12
N GLY A 117 -3.33 -44.22 -2.02
CA GLY A 117 -2.23 -43.60 -2.75
C GLY A 117 -1.25 -42.86 -1.82
N LEU A 118 -1.75 -42.21 -0.77
CA LEU A 118 -0.92 -41.53 0.23
C LEU A 118 -0.11 -42.52 1.07
N ILE A 119 -0.71 -43.63 1.48
CA ILE A 119 -0.04 -44.67 2.27
C ILE A 119 1.05 -45.36 1.44
N GLU A 120 0.78 -45.63 0.16
CA GLU A 120 1.72 -46.27 -0.75
C GLU A 120 2.94 -45.38 -1.04
N GLU A 121 2.71 -44.10 -1.34
CA GLU A 121 3.77 -43.18 -1.79
C GLU A 121 4.52 -42.52 -0.62
N CYS A 122 3.91 -42.36 0.56
CA CYS A 122 4.58 -41.79 1.74
C CYS A 122 5.21 -42.85 2.66
N GLY A 123 4.92 -44.14 2.44
CA GLY A 123 5.49 -45.26 3.20
C GLY A 123 5.09 -45.37 4.67
N SER A 124 4.18 -44.52 5.16
CA SER A 124 3.72 -44.46 6.55
C SER A 124 2.21 -44.68 6.68
N GLN A 125 1.81 -45.57 7.60
CA GLN A 125 0.39 -45.75 7.94
C GLN A 125 -0.13 -44.52 8.70
N PRO A 126 -1.42 -44.14 8.54
CA PRO A 126 -2.00 -42.96 9.17
C PRO A 126 -2.03 -43.12 10.69
N LEU A 127 -0.99 -42.60 11.36
CA LEU A 127 -0.87 -42.60 12.81
C LEU A 127 -1.51 -41.31 13.36
N PRO A 128 -2.30 -41.37 14.46
CA PRO A 128 -2.91 -40.18 15.07
C PRO A 128 -1.93 -39.12 15.58
N GLN A 129 -0.64 -39.45 15.62
CA GLN A 129 0.46 -38.59 16.08
C GLN A 129 1.14 -37.86 14.90
N ASP A 130 0.86 -38.25 13.66
CA ASP A 130 1.51 -37.72 12.46
C ASP A 130 0.88 -36.37 12.07
N PRO A 131 1.67 -35.28 11.94
CA PRO A 131 1.16 -33.93 11.69
C PRO A 131 0.37 -33.77 10.37
N LEU A 132 0.71 -34.56 9.35
CA LEU A 132 -0.01 -34.63 8.07
C LEU A 132 -1.42 -35.18 8.31
N TRP A 133 -1.50 -36.32 8.99
CA TRP A 133 -2.75 -37.02 9.24
C TRP A 133 -3.63 -36.33 10.28
N GLN A 134 -3.05 -35.69 11.30
CA GLN A 134 -3.78 -34.84 12.24
C GLN A 134 -4.47 -33.66 11.56
N CYS A 135 -3.86 -33.13 10.50
CA CYS A 135 -4.44 -32.07 9.71
C CYS A 135 -5.64 -32.56 8.88
N PHE A 136 -5.51 -33.71 8.21
CA PHE A 136 -6.62 -34.33 7.48
C PHE A 136 -7.78 -34.74 8.40
N LEU A 137 -7.45 -35.32 9.56
CA LEU A 137 -8.40 -35.85 10.55
C LEU A 137 -8.95 -34.78 11.51
N GLY A 138 -8.62 -33.50 11.30
CA GLY A 138 -9.00 -32.36 12.13
C GLY A 138 -10.50 -32.02 12.12
N SER A 139 -11.29 -32.88 12.77
CA SER A 139 -12.48 -32.54 13.58
C SER A 139 -12.17 -32.93 15.03
N ALA A 140 -11.12 -32.35 15.62
CA ALA A 140 -10.84 -32.50 17.04
C ALA A 140 -11.33 -31.24 17.76
N HIS A 141 -12.48 -31.35 18.45
CA HIS A 141 -12.73 -30.47 19.58
C HIS A 141 -11.54 -30.57 20.55
N PRO A 142 -11.11 -29.47 21.18
CA PRO A 142 -10.22 -29.54 22.34
C PRO A 142 -10.86 -30.45 23.40
N PRO A 143 -10.07 -31.13 24.25
CA PRO A 143 -10.63 -31.71 25.46
C PRO A 143 -11.38 -30.61 26.23
N SER A 144 -12.57 -30.95 26.74
CA SER A 144 -13.37 -30.06 27.59
C SER A 144 -12.52 -29.49 28.74
N PRO A 145 -12.77 -28.23 29.14
CA PRO A 145 -11.79 -27.37 29.78
C PRO A 145 -11.44 -27.87 31.18
N THR A 146 -10.17 -28.14 31.43
CA THR A 146 -9.57 -27.62 32.66
C THR A 146 -9.65 -26.10 32.56
N GLU A 147 -10.11 -25.45 33.62
CA GLU A 147 -10.19 -23.99 33.75
C GLU A 147 -8.85 -23.33 33.41
N GLU A 148 -8.64 -23.06 32.13
CA GLU A 148 -7.62 -22.16 31.64
C GLU A 148 -8.34 -20.96 31.07
N THR A 149 -7.95 -19.81 31.60
CA THR A 149 -8.42 -18.46 31.33
C THR A 149 -8.79 -18.22 29.86
N PRO A 150 -9.88 -17.49 29.58
CA PRO A 150 -10.35 -17.27 28.20
C PRO A 150 -9.25 -16.63 27.35
N HIS A 151 -8.74 -17.37 26.37
CA HIS A 151 -7.86 -16.78 25.36
C HIS A 151 -8.64 -15.71 24.59
N PRO A 152 -8.10 -14.49 24.46
CA PRO A 152 -8.74 -13.45 23.67
C PRO A 152 -8.89 -13.91 22.21
N ALA A 153 -10.04 -13.61 21.59
CA ALA A 153 -10.23 -13.82 20.16
C ALA A 153 -9.14 -13.07 19.39
N LYS A 154 -8.53 -13.75 18.40
CA LYS A 154 -7.47 -13.18 17.56
C LYS A 154 -8.03 -12.04 16.71
N MET A 155 -7.30 -10.92 16.63
CA MET A 155 -7.72 -9.71 15.94
C MET A 155 -6.90 -9.48 14.66
N ASP A 156 -7.56 -9.04 13.59
CA ASP A 156 -6.94 -8.55 12.36
C ASP A 156 -7.05 -7.02 12.34
N CYS A 157 -6.06 -6.35 12.95
CA CYS A 157 -6.12 -4.90 13.14
C CYS A 157 -6.05 -4.16 11.79
N ALA A 158 -5.46 -4.77 10.75
CA ALA A 158 -5.32 -4.15 9.45
C ALA A 158 -6.68 -4.09 8.72
N LYS A 159 -7.45 -5.18 8.77
CA LYS A 159 -8.85 -5.15 8.30
C LYS A 159 -9.72 -4.22 9.13
N LEU A 160 -9.49 -4.17 10.44
CA LEU A 160 -10.24 -3.30 11.34
C LEU A 160 -10.10 -1.81 10.98
N HIS A 161 -8.91 -1.36 10.53
CA HIS A 161 -8.73 0.00 9.98
C HIS A 161 -9.70 0.28 8.82
N CYS A 162 -9.91 -0.71 7.94
CA CYS A 162 -10.76 -0.57 6.77
C CYS A 162 -12.25 -0.51 7.09
N CYS A 163 -12.72 -1.08 8.20
CA CYS A 163 -14.16 -1.11 8.50
C CYS A 163 -14.78 0.29 8.61
N SER A 164 -14.00 1.31 9.02
CA SER A 164 -14.45 2.71 9.02
C SER A 164 -14.79 3.25 7.62
N LYS A 165 -14.25 2.65 6.56
CA LYS A 165 -14.48 3.02 5.15
C LYS A 165 -15.77 2.44 4.56
N ALA A 166 -16.44 1.55 5.27
CA ALA A 166 -17.75 1.04 4.87
C ALA A 166 -18.73 2.21 4.68
N ASN A 167 -19.55 2.14 3.62
CA ASN A 167 -20.57 3.12 3.32
C ASN A 167 -21.86 2.80 4.11
N THR A 168 -22.23 1.53 4.21
CA THR A 168 -23.40 1.08 5.00
C THR A 168 -23.00 0.67 6.42
N SER A 169 -23.91 0.83 7.38
CA SER A 169 -23.71 0.35 8.75
C SER A 169 -23.64 -1.17 8.83
N LEU A 170 -24.44 -1.88 8.01
CA LEU A 170 -24.43 -3.35 7.95
C LEU A 170 -23.02 -3.87 7.64
N CYS A 171 -22.38 -3.38 6.57
CA CYS A 171 -21.05 -3.82 6.20
C CYS A 171 -19.97 -3.35 7.16
N ARG A 172 -20.16 -2.20 7.81
CA ARG A 172 -19.29 -1.72 8.89
C ARG A 172 -19.28 -2.69 10.07
N ASP A 173 -20.46 -3.06 10.55
CA ASP A 173 -20.64 -3.89 11.74
C ASP A 173 -20.15 -5.33 11.46
N MET A 174 -20.51 -5.90 10.30
CA MET A 174 -20.02 -7.20 9.87
C MET A 174 -18.48 -7.20 9.71
N CYS A 175 -17.90 -6.16 9.12
CA CYS A 175 -16.45 -6.02 8.99
C CYS A 175 -15.76 -6.01 10.36
N GLN A 176 -16.30 -5.26 11.33
CA GLN A 176 -15.77 -5.21 12.69
C GLN A 176 -15.87 -6.57 13.38
N GLU A 177 -17.00 -7.27 13.21
CA GLU A 177 -17.19 -8.61 13.76
C GLU A 177 -16.17 -9.61 13.22
N ILE A 178 -15.99 -9.71 11.90
CA ILE A 178 -15.03 -10.67 11.31
C ILE A 178 -13.57 -10.31 11.62
N SER A 179 -13.29 -9.03 11.89
CA SER A 179 -11.93 -8.54 12.21
C SER A 179 -11.56 -8.74 13.67
N THR A 180 -12.54 -8.78 14.58
CA THR A 180 -12.32 -8.93 16.03
C THR A 180 -12.57 -10.36 16.53
N ASN A 181 -13.44 -11.12 15.85
CA ASN A 181 -13.81 -12.49 16.18
C ASN A 181 -13.43 -13.44 15.03
N TRP A 182 -12.12 -13.66 14.87
CA TRP A 182 -11.60 -14.54 13.82
C TRP A 182 -12.14 -15.98 13.95
N GLY A 183 -12.81 -16.49 12.90
CA GLY A 183 -13.32 -17.86 12.83
C GLY A 183 -14.85 -18.04 12.94
N SER A 184 -15.64 -16.96 12.92
CA SER A 184 -17.09 -17.02 12.82
C SER A 184 -17.57 -17.48 11.43
N GLN A 185 -18.77 -18.09 11.35
CA GLN A 185 -19.43 -18.44 10.08
C GLN A 185 -19.86 -17.21 9.26
N THR A 186 -19.74 -16.00 9.81
CA THR A 186 -20.17 -14.73 9.20
C THR A 186 -19.26 -14.25 8.06
N TRP A 187 -18.10 -14.89 7.83
CA TRP A 187 -17.18 -14.51 6.74
C TRP A 187 -17.80 -14.71 5.34
N GLN A 188 -18.57 -15.79 5.14
CA GLN A 188 -19.25 -16.05 3.86
C GLN A 188 -20.35 -15.02 3.58
N ASP A 189 -21.11 -14.66 4.62
CA ASP A 189 -22.14 -13.63 4.52
C ASP A 189 -21.52 -12.26 4.22
N PHE A 190 -20.36 -11.95 4.81
CA PHE A 190 -19.64 -10.69 4.55
C PHE A 190 -19.16 -10.60 3.10
N ASP A 191 -18.51 -11.65 2.59
CA ASP A 191 -18.05 -11.69 1.19
C ASP A 191 -19.24 -11.46 0.24
N GLN A 192 -20.33 -12.18 0.44
CA GLN A 192 -21.52 -12.09 -0.41
C GLN A 192 -22.24 -10.74 -0.34
N LEU A 193 -22.41 -10.16 0.85
CA LEU A 193 -23.22 -8.95 1.04
C LEU A 193 -22.43 -7.64 0.87
N CYS A 194 -21.13 -7.67 1.14
CA CYS A 194 -20.31 -6.46 1.22
C CYS A 194 -19.19 -6.44 0.18
N GLU A 195 -18.45 -7.53 -0.01
CA GLU A 195 -17.26 -7.52 -0.88
C GLU A 195 -17.60 -7.43 -2.38
N TYR A 196 -18.78 -7.90 -2.77
CA TYR A 196 -19.31 -7.77 -4.14
C TYR A 196 -20.31 -6.63 -4.33
N ASN A 197 -20.55 -5.82 -3.30
CA ASN A 197 -21.49 -4.72 -3.38
C ASN A 197 -20.79 -3.45 -3.89
N PRO A 198 -21.12 -2.93 -5.09
CA PRO A 198 -20.44 -1.76 -5.65
C PRO A 198 -20.62 -0.48 -4.80
N VAL A 199 -21.63 -0.45 -3.92
CA VAL A 199 -21.83 0.65 -2.95
C VAL A 199 -20.70 0.73 -1.92
N GLU A 200 -19.99 -0.38 -1.66
CA GLU A 200 -18.92 -0.52 -0.67
C GLU A 200 -17.52 -0.36 -1.27
N THR A 201 -17.38 0.35 -2.41
CA THR A 201 -16.12 0.48 -3.17
C THR A 201 -14.93 0.91 -2.29
N GLU A 202 -15.09 1.88 -1.39
CA GLU A 202 -14.01 2.35 -0.51
C GLU A 202 -13.53 1.28 0.49
N LEU A 203 -14.47 0.51 1.06
CA LEU A 203 -14.16 -0.63 1.94
C LEU A 203 -13.45 -1.74 1.15
N ILE A 204 -13.97 -2.09 -0.03
CA ILE A 204 -13.42 -3.14 -0.89
C ILE A 204 -11.99 -2.81 -1.30
N ASN A 205 -11.74 -1.57 -1.73
CA ASN A 205 -10.41 -1.11 -2.12
C ASN A 205 -9.46 -1.19 -0.91
N CYS A 206 -9.88 -0.68 0.26
CA CYS A 206 -9.06 -0.74 1.47
C CYS A 206 -8.70 -2.18 1.87
N LEU A 207 -9.68 -3.10 1.88
CA LEU A 207 -9.45 -4.51 2.19
C LEU A 207 -8.52 -5.17 1.16
N SER A 208 -8.64 -4.79 -0.11
CA SER A 208 -7.74 -5.27 -1.17
C SER A 208 -6.30 -4.80 -0.92
N ASP A 209 -6.10 -3.57 -0.43
CA ASP A 209 -4.77 -3.03 -0.12
C ASP A 209 -4.08 -3.73 1.05
N VAL A 210 -4.87 -4.11 2.06
CA VAL A 210 -4.38 -4.89 3.21
C VAL A 210 -3.99 -6.30 2.80
N ARG A 211 -4.74 -6.91 1.87
CA ARG A 211 -4.48 -8.28 1.39
C ARG A 211 -3.29 -8.33 0.44
N GLU A 212 -3.30 -7.50 -0.60
CA GLU A 212 -2.31 -7.46 -1.67
C GLU A 212 -2.14 -6.00 -2.13
N PRO A 213 -1.17 -5.24 -1.59
CA PRO A 213 -0.98 -3.85 -1.95
C PRO A 213 -0.51 -3.70 -3.40
N CYS A 214 -0.93 -2.61 -4.05
CA CYS A 214 -0.47 -2.26 -5.39
C CYS A 214 1.02 -1.95 -5.44
N GLN A 215 1.76 -2.65 -6.28
CA GLN A 215 3.19 -2.48 -6.50
C GLN A 215 3.48 -2.19 -7.97
N LEU A 216 4.54 -1.41 -8.23
CA LEU A 216 4.96 -1.12 -9.59
C LEU A 216 5.64 -2.33 -10.23
N GLY A 217 5.44 -2.44 -11.53
CA GLY A 217 6.12 -3.42 -12.37
C GLY A 217 5.46 -4.78 -12.39
N CYS A 218 5.61 -5.46 -13.52
CA CYS A 218 5.29 -6.88 -13.63
C CYS A 218 6.17 -7.55 -14.69
N LYS A 219 6.66 -8.75 -14.38
CA LYS A 219 7.56 -9.53 -15.23
C LYS A 219 7.43 -11.03 -14.96
N ASP A 220 8.06 -11.83 -15.82
CA ASP A 220 8.23 -13.27 -15.65
C ASP A 220 6.91 -14.09 -15.65
N LEU A 221 5.83 -13.56 -16.24
CA LEU A 221 4.60 -14.30 -16.50
C LEU A 221 4.69 -15.08 -17.82
N HIS A 222 4.21 -16.33 -17.83
CA HIS A 222 4.27 -17.22 -19.00
C HIS A 222 2.93 -17.30 -19.75
N TYR A 223 1.80 -17.21 -19.06
CA TYR A 223 0.47 -17.25 -19.67
C TYR A 223 -0.03 -15.84 -19.99
N CYS A 224 0.02 -14.94 -19.02
CA CYS A 224 -0.41 -13.53 -19.08
C CYS A 224 0.70 -12.61 -19.60
N THR A 225 1.38 -13.01 -20.68
CA THR A 225 2.57 -12.33 -21.21
C THR A 225 2.39 -10.85 -21.54
N ASN A 226 1.17 -10.41 -21.89
CA ASN A 226 0.89 -9.01 -22.23
C ASN A 226 0.97 -8.07 -21.01
N PHE A 227 1.03 -8.60 -19.80
CA PHE A 227 1.21 -7.87 -18.55
C PHE A 227 2.69 -7.70 -18.17
N ASN A 228 3.59 -8.47 -18.80
CA ASN A 228 5.02 -8.31 -18.59
C ASN A 228 5.53 -6.97 -19.16
N ASN A 229 6.67 -6.53 -18.64
CA ASN A 229 7.45 -5.41 -19.16
C ASN A 229 6.70 -4.07 -19.07
N ARG A 230 5.97 -3.88 -17.97
CA ARG A 230 5.21 -2.66 -17.65
C ARG A 230 5.70 -2.06 -16.34
N PRO A 231 6.90 -1.45 -16.29
CA PRO A 231 7.55 -1.00 -15.05
C PRO A 231 6.85 0.19 -14.39
N THR A 232 6.08 0.99 -15.13
CA THR A 232 5.38 2.17 -14.61
C THR A 232 3.90 1.91 -14.28
N GLU A 233 3.42 0.68 -14.50
CA GLU A 233 2.06 0.26 -14.18
C GLU A 233 2.01 -0.48 -12.83
N LEU A 234 0.86 -0.41 -12.15
CA LEU A 234 0.66 -0.99 -10.83
C LEU A 234 -0.11 -2.31 -10.91
N PHE A 235 0.34 -3.31 -10.16
CA PHE A 235 -0.28 -4.63 -10.08
C PHE A 235 -0.30 -5.10 -8.62
N ARG A 236 -1.34 -5.85 -8.23
CA ARG A 236 -1.43 -6.44 -6.89
C ARG A 236 -0.82 -7.84 -6.80
N SER A 237 -0.90 -8.62 -7.88
CA SER A 237 -0.54 -10.04 -7.86
C SER A 237 0.24 -10.46 -9.10
N CYS A 238 1.44 -9.91 -9.26
CA CYS A 238 2.36 -10.31 -10.33
C CYS A 238 3.23 -11.49 -9.89
N ASN A 239 2.69 -12.71 -9.95
CA ASN A 239 3.43 -13.91 -9.58
C ASN A 239 2.94 -15.14 -10.38
N VAL A 240 3.71 -16.24 -10.29
CA VAL A 240 3.46 -17.49 -11.02
C VAL A 240 2.11 -18.13 -10.64
N GLN A 241 1.66 -17.99 -9.39
CA GLN A 241 0.39 -18.55 -8.94
C GLN A 241 -0.79 -17.87 -9.63
N SER A 242 -0.77 -16.53 -9.71
CA SER A 242 -1.81 -15.74 -10.38
C SER A 242 -1.81 -15.98 -11.89
N ASP A 243 -0.63 -16.14 -12.50
CA ASP A 243 -0.49 -16.53 -13.91
C ASP A 243 -1.15 -17.88 -14.21
N GLN A 244 -0.89 -18.88 -13.35
CA GLN A 244 -1.51 -20.20 -13.46
C GLN A 244 -3.01 -20.17 -13.15
N GLY A 245 -3.43 -19.31 -12.22
CA GLY A 245 -4.84 -19.03 -11.91
C GLY A 245 -5.62 -18.61 -13.15
N ALA A 246 -5.06 -17.67 -13.93
CA ALA A 246 -5.71 -17.15 -15.14
C ALA A 246 -5.86 -18.24 -16.22
N MET A 247 -4.87 -19.14 -16.33
CA MET A 247 -4.97 -20.29 -17.23
C MET A 247 -6.08 -21.26 -16.80
N ASN A 248 -6.24 -21.47 -15.50
CA ASN A 248 -7.28 -22.36 -14.95
C ASN A 248 -8.68 -21.77 -15.13
N ASP A 249 -8.84 -20.46 -14.95
CA ASP A 249 -10.11 -19.77 -15.19
C ASP A 249 -10.58 -19.95 -16.64
N ILE A 250 -9.70 -19.78 -17.62
CA ILE A 250 -10.03 -20.01 -19.03
C ILE A 250 -10.46 -21.45 -19.31
N LYS A 251 -9.80 -22.43 -18.69
CA LYS A 251 -10.22 -23.84 -18.80
C LYS A 251 -11.62 -24.03 -18.22
N LEU A 252 -11.91 -23.45 -17.06
CA LEU A 252 -13.21 -23.57 -16.40
C LEU A 252 -14.33 -22.91 -17.22
N TRP A 253 -14.10 -21.69 -17.70
CA TRP A 253 -15.08 -20.92 -18.47
C TRP A 253 -15.38 -21.53 -19.84
N SER A 254 -14.46 -22.36 -20.37
CA SER A 254 -14.70 -23.13 -21.60
C SER A 254 -15.86 -24.13 -21.50
N ASN A 255 -16.36 -24.40 -20.29
CA ASN A 255 -17.60 -25.15 -20.05
C ASN A 255 -18.89 -24.34 -20.34
N GLY A 256 -18.77 -23.09 -20.79
CA GLY A 256 -19.89 -22.27 -21.24
C GLY A 256 -20.70 -21.60 -20.12
N THR A 257 -20.16 -21.56 -18.89
CA THR A 257 -20.74 -20.82 -17.78
C THR A 257 -19.63 -20.29 -16.87
N ILE A 258 -19.64 -19.00 -16.57
CA ILE A 258 -18.78 -18.38 -15.56
C ILE A 258 -19.56 -18.40 -14.24
N LYS A 259 -19.00 -19.05 -13.22
CA LYS A 259 -19.61 -19.14 -11.88
C LYS A 259 -19.05 -18.04 -10.99
N MET A 260 -19.92 -17.17 -10.49
CA MET A 260 -19.61 -16.18 -9.46
C MET A 260 -20.40 -16.53 -8.18
N PRO A 261 -20.00 -16.05 -7.00
CA PRO A 261 -20.67 -16.43 -5.74
C PRO A 261 -22.18 -16.17 -5.70
N PHE A 262 -22.66 -15.14 -6.40
CA PHE A 262 -24.07 -14.70 -6.40
C PHE A 262 -24.73 -14.74 -7.79
N MET A 263 -23.99 -15.11 -8.84
CA MET A 263 -24.54 -15.19 -10.20
C MET A 263 -23.79 -16.17 -11.09
N ASN A 264 -24.51 -16.78 -12.04
CA ASN A 264 -23.90 -17.55 -13.12
C ASN A 264 -24.08 -16.78 -14.42
N ILE A 265 -23.02 -16.65 -15.21
CA ILE A 265 -23.04 -15.93 -16.49
C ILE A 265 -22.83 -16.95 -17.61
N PRO A 266 -23.90 -17.35 -18.32
CA PRO A 266 -23.80 -18.22 -19.49
C PRO A 266 -23.04 -17.52 -20.62
N VAL A 267 -22.03 -18.19 -21.18
CA VAL A 267 -21.24 -17.64 -22.28
C VAL A 267 -21.18 -18.64 -23.44
N LEU A 268 -21.05 -18.11 -24.65
CA LEU A 268 -20.71 -18.89 -25.84
C LEU A 268 -19.29 -19.47 -25.70
N ASP A 269 -18.87 -20.33 -26.62
CA ASP A 269 -17.52 -20.93 -26.61
C ASP A 269 -16.44 -19.83 -26.71
N ILE A 270 -15.86 -19.47 -25.57
CA ILE A 270 -14.89 -18.38 -25.40
C ILE A 270 -13.60 -18.61 -26.20
N ARG A 271 -13.34 -19.86 -26.62
CA ARG A 271 -12.18 -20.18 -27.49
C ARG A 271 -12.39 -19.71 -28.93
N LYS A 272 -13.63 -19.45 -29.32
CA LYS A 272 -14.02 -18.97 -30.66
C LYS A 272 -14.51 -17.53 -30.64
N CYS A 273 -15.21 -17.14 -29.57
CA CYS A 273 -15.78 -15.81 -29.43
C CYS A 273 -14.88 -14.94 -28.56
N LEU A 274 -14.17 -13.98 -29.17
CA LEU A 274 -13.25 -13.04 -28.53
C LEU A 274 -12.19 -13.71 -27.60
N PRO A 275 -11.39 -14.67 -28.09
CA PRO A 275 -10.46 -15.43 -27.24
C PRO A 275 -9.43 -14.54 -26.52
N ASP A 276 -8.90 -13.52 -27.20
CA ASP A 276 -7.89 -12.62 -26.60
C ASP A 276 -8.50 -11.72 -25.51
N MET A 277 -9.75 -11.27 -25.69
CA MET A 277 -10.47 -10.50 -24.66
C MET A 277 -10.71 -11.35 -23.41
N TRP A 278 -11.19 -12.59 -23.57
CA TRP A 278 -11.41 -13.48 -22.42
C TRP A 278 -10.10 -13.80 -21.70
N LYS A 279 -9.01 -14.03 -22.45
CA LYS A 279 -7.67 -14.17 -21.86
C LYS A 279 -7.28 -12.93 -21.05
N ALA A 280 -7.50 -11.73 -21.58
CA ALA A 280 -7.22 -10.48 -20.89
C ALA A 280 -8.11 -10.28 -19.65
N VAL A 281 -9.36 -10.73 -19.67
CA VAL A 281 -10.24 -10.75 -18.47
C VAL A 281 -9.67 -11.67 -17.40
N ALA A 282 -9.37 -12.93 -17.75
CA ALA A 282 -8.81 -13.89 -16.80
C ALA A 282 -7.50 -13.39 -16.18
N CYS A 283 -6.60 -12.85 -17.01
CA CYS A 283 -5.36 -12.25 -16.53
C CYS A 283 -5.61 -11.01 -15.66
N SER A 284 -6.54 -10.12 -16.03
CA SER A 284 -6.88 -8.95 -15.20
C SER A 284 -7.44 -9.33 -13.84
N LEU A 285 -8.28 -10.36 -13.76
CA LEU A 285 -8.85 -10.82 -12.49
C LEU A 285 -7.81 -11.43 -11.55
N GLN A 286 -6.78 -12.09 -12.09
CA GLN A 286 -5.78 -12.80 -11.31
C GLN A 286 -4.55 -11.92 -11.00
N ILE A 287 -4.01 -11.24 -12.01
CA ILE A 287 -2.85 -10.33 -11.87
C ILE A 287 -3.25 -9.02 -11.18
N LYS A 288 -4.52 -8.62 -11.33
CA LYS A 288 -5.12 -7.45 -10.66
C LYS A 288 -4.32 -6.16 -10.92
N PRO A 289 -4.28 -5.67 -12.18
CA PRO A 289 -3.79 -4.33 -12.47
C PRO A 289 -4.61 -3.32 -11.67
N CYS A 290 -3.98 -2.27 -11.15
CA CYS A 290 -4.67 -1.27 -10.36
C CYS A 290 -4.37 0.15 -10.82
N HIS A 291 -5.35 1.01 -10.63
CA HIS A 291 -5.23 2.41 -10.99
C HIS A 291 -4.53 3.20 -9.88
N SER A 292 -3.61 4.11 -10.21
CA SER A 292 -2.85 4.87 -9.20
C SER A 292 -3.74 5.76 -8.33
N LYS A 293 -4.78 6.37 -8.92
CA LYS A 293 -5.75 7.21 -8.20
C LYS A 293 -6.80 6.40 -7.43
N SER A 294 -7.66 5.62 -8.10
CA SER A 294 -8.77 4.91 -7.44
C SER A 294 -8.36 3.65 -6.69
N ARG A 295 -7.17 3.08 -6.97
CA ARG A 295 -6.65 1.83 -6.41
C ARG A 295 -7.49 0.58 -6.74
N GLY A 296 -8.63 0.75 -7.40
CA GLY A 296 -9.47 -0.34 -7.87
C GLY A 296 -8.79 -1.16 -8.97
N SER A 297 -9.21 -2.42 -9.10
CA SER A 297 -8.72 -3.37 -10.11
C SER A 297 -9.84 -3.90 -11.02
N ILE A 298 -10.95 -3.15 -11.07
CA ILE A 298 -12.17 -3.52 -11.81
C ILE A 298 -12.03 -3.07 -13.26
N ILE A 299 -12.40 -3.94 -14.21
CA ILE A 299 -12.40 -3.60 -15.64
C ILE A 299 -13.47 -2.56 -15.97
N CYS A 300 -13.32 -1.82 -17.06
CA CYS A 300 -14.32 -0.82 -17.44
C CYS A 300 -15.67 -1.44 -17.87
N LYS A 301 -16.78 -0.79 -17.51
CA LYS A 301 -18.14 -1.26 -17.83
C LYS A 301 -18.34 -1.49 -19.32
N SER A 302 -17.85 -0.58 -20.15
CA SER A 302 -17.89 -0.61 -21.62
C SER A 302 -17.23 -1.86 -22.19
N ASP A 303 -16.07 -2.25 -21.66
CA ASP A 303 -15.40 -3.51 -22.03
C ASP A 303 -16.25 -4.72 -21.62
N CYS A 304 -16.78 -4.73 -20.39
CA CYS A 304 -17.67 -5.80 -19.91
C CYS A 304 -18.92 -5.95 -20.81
N VAL A 305 -19.60 -4.83 -21.09
CA VAL A 305 -20.81 -4.81 -21.91
C VAL A 305 -20.50 -5.29 -23.32
N TYR A 306 -19.39 -4.85 -23.91
CA TYR A 306 -18.96 -5.30 -25.23
C TYR A 306 -18.76 -6.82 -25.26
N ILE A 307 -18.01 -7.38 -24.30
CA ILE A 307 -17.75 -8.82 -24.22
C ILE A 307 -19.04 -9.61 -24.10
N LEU A 308 -19.93 -9.24 -23.17
CA LEU A 308 -21.19 -9.97 -22.95
C LEU A 308 -22.20 -9.77 -24.09
N THR A 309 -22.14 -8.63 -24.78
CA THR A 309 -22.97 -8.39 -25.97
C THR A 309 -22.61 -9.33 -27.11
N GLN A 310 -21.31 -9.57 -27.32
CA GLN A 310 -20.81 -10.42 -28.40
C GLN A 310 -20.81 -11.91 -28.03
N CYS A 311 -20.43 -12.25 -26.80
CA CYS A 311 -20.14 -13.62 -26.37
C CYS A 311 -21.01 -14.15 -25.23
N GLY A 312 -21.95 -13.38 -24.71
CA GLY A 312 -22.95 -13.86 -23.75
C GLY A 312 -23.98 -14.77 -24.42
N ASP A 313 -24.28 -15.92 -23.82
CA ASP A 313 -25.33 -16.80 -24.32
C ASP A 313 -26.71 -16.30 -23.90
N ARG A 314 -27.23 -15.32 -24.67
CA ARG A 314 -28.50 -14.65 -24.41
C ARG A 314 -29.69 -15.61 -24.31
N LYS A 315 -29.61 -16.80 -24.89
CA LYS A 315 -30.69 -17.81 -24.79
C LYS A 315 -30.77 -18.43 -23.41
N ARG A 316 -29.66 -18.43 -22.67
CA ARG A 316 -29.53 -19.00 -21.32
C ARG A 316 -29.57 -17.94 -20.22
N PHE A 317 -29.67 -16.66 -20.57
CA PHE A 317 -29.85 -15.58 -19.60
C PHE A 317 -31.22 -15.70 -18.93
N HIS A 318 -31.28 -15.45 -17.62
CA HIS A 318 -32.55 -15.41 -16.89
C HIS A 318 -33.40 -14.22 -17.35
N GLU A 319 -34.72 -14.29 -17.16
CA GLU A 319 -35.64 -13.20 -17.55
C GLU A 319 -35.21 -11.86 -16.93
N GLY A 320 -35.08 -10.84 -17.77
CA GLY A 320 -34.65 -9.49 -17.36
C GLY A 320 -33.12 -9.30 -17.24
N GLN A 321 -32.31 -10.34 -17.42
CA GLN A 321 -30.85 -10.18 -17.49
C GLN A 321 -30.41 -9.70 -18.88
N THR A 322 -29.73 -8.56 -18.92
CA THR A 322 -29.04 -8.04 -20.11
C THR A 322 -27.54 -7.87 -19.81
N PRO A 323 -26.68 -7.81 -20.84
CA PRO A 323 -25.26 -7.47 -20.68
C PRO A 323 -25.04 -6.24 -19.80
N GLU A 324 -25.83 -5.18 -20.00
CA GLU A 324 -25.75 -3.93 -19.26
C GLU A 324 -26.04 -4.14 -17.77
N ARG A 325 -27.11 -4.87 -17.44
CA ARG A 325 -27.50 -5.12 -16.05
C ARG A 325 -26.51 -6.01 -15.31
N ILE A 326 -25.91 -6.97 -16.01
CA ILE A 326 -24.84 -7.82 -15.46
C ILE A 326 -23.60 -6.96 -15.18
N CYS A 327 -23.18 -6.14 -16.13
CA CYS A 327 -22.01 -5.28 -15.98
C CYS A 327 -22.22 -4.13 -14.98
N GLU A 328 -23.45 -3.68 -14.74
CA GLU A 328 -23.76 -2.76 -13.63
C GLU A 328 -23.40 -3.32 -12.26
N LEU A 329 -23.44 -4.64 -12.09
CA LEU A 329 -23.06 -5.30 -10.83
C LEU A 329 -21.55 -5.57 -10.78
N LEU A 330 -20.97 -6.05 -11.88
CA LEU A 330 -19.57 -6.51 -11.91
C LEU A 330 -18.56 -5.39 -12.13
N SER A 331 -18.95 -4.36 -12.88
CA SER A 331 -18.05 -3.32 -13.38
C SER A 331 -18.85 -2.04 -13.62
N PRO A 332 -19.35 -1.37 -12.57
CA PRO A 332 -20.25 -0.21 -12.73
C PRO A 332 -19.56 1.04 -13.29
N MET A 333 -18.23 1.10 -13.26
CA MET A 333 -17.43 2.28 -13.57
C MET A 333 -16.94 2.27 -15.02
N ASP A 334 -17.13 3.38 -15.72
CA ASP A 334 -16.61 3.61 -17.08
C ASP A 334 -15.61 4.77 -17.16
N ASP A 335 -15.39 5.46 -16.05
CA ASP A 335 -14.39 6.51 -15.95
C ASP A 335 -12.99 5.88 -16.10
N PRO A 336 -12.20 6.23 -17.13
CA PRO A 336 -10.85 5.71 -17.32
C PRO A 336 -9.89 5.98 -16.15
N GLU A 337 -10.22 6.93 -15.27
CA GLU A 337 -9.46 7.19 -14.03
C GLU A 337 -9.85 6.29 -12.85
N ARG A 338 -10.88 5.46 -13.01
CA ARG A 338 -11.44 4.62 -11.93
C ARG A 338 -11.60 3.15 -12.31
N CYS A 339 -11.45 2.78 -13.58
CA CYS A 339 -11.50 1.42 -14.07
C CYS A 339 -10.26 1.05 -14.90
N ILE A 340 -10.09 -0.24 -15.15
CA ILE A 340 -9.00 -0.79 -15.96
C ILE A 340 -9.50 -1.08 -17.39
N PRO A 341 -9.05 -0.34 -18.40
CA PRO A 341 -9.45 -0.61 -19.77
C PRO A 341 -8.65 -1.77 -20.37
N LEU A 342 -9.35 -2.79 -20.86
CA LEU A 342 -8.75 -4.05 -21.29
C LEU A 342 -7.88 -3.93 -22.53
N HIS A 343 -8.17 -2.96 -23.42
CA HIS A 343 -7.40 -2.77 -24.65
C HIS A 343 -5.89 -2.60 -24.41
N ARG A 344 -5.49 -2.08 -23.23
CA ARG A 344 -4.08 -1.93 -22.83
C ARG A 344 -3.34 -3.27 -22.75
N TYR A 345 -4.05 -4.36 -22.46
CA TYR A 345 -3.49 -5.70 -22.23
C TYR A 345 -3.83 -6.71 -23.34
N LEU A 346 -4.44 -6.27 -24.43
CA LEU A 346 -4.65 -7.10 -25.62
C LEU A 346 -3.39 -7.24 -26.46
N THR A 347 -2.44 -6.32 -26.29
CA THR A 347 -1.15 -6.33 -26.98
C THR A 347 -0.01 -6.35 -25.96
N PRO A 348 1.17 -6.88 -26.33
CA PRO A 348 2.37 -6.77 -25.52
C PRO A 348 2.73 -5.31 -25.22
N SER A 349 3.49 -5.08 -24.15
CA SER A 349 4.04 -3.76 -23.84
C SER A 349 4.82 -3.19 -25.04
N SER A 350 4.74 -1.86 -25.23
CA SER A 350 5.51 -1.15 -26.26
C SER A 350 7.01 -1.10 -25.93
N LEU A 351 7.39 -1.39 -24.69
CA LEU A 351 8.78 -1.45 -24.25
C LEU A 351 9.42 -2.78 -24.65
N SER A 352 10.52 -2.70 -25.41
CA SER A 352 11.30 -3.89 -25.81
C SER A 352 12.07 -4.48 -24.62
N ASN A 353 12.38 -5.78 -24.67
CA ASN A 353 13.10 -6.49 -23.58
C ASN A 353 14.44 -5.84 -23.16
N ASN A 354 15.10 -5.06 -24.05
CA ASN A 354 16.41 -4.46 -23.79
C ASN A 354 16.33 -3.12 -23.00
N ILE A 355 15.16 -2.49 -22.87
CA ILE A 355 14.95 -1.20 -22.17
C ILE A 355 14.61 -1.43 -20.68
N ILE A 356 14.42 -2.68 -20.26
CA ILE A 356 13.86 -3.09 -18.96
C ILE A 356 14.90 -3.00 -17.83
N GLU A 357 16.19 -2.92 -18.14
CA GLU A 357 17.24 -2.76 -17.12
C GLU A 357 17.28 -1.34 -16.53
N GLU A 358 16.63 -0.35 -17.15
CA GLU A 358 16.63 1.03 -16.68
C GLU A 358 15.82 1.24 -15.38
N VAL A 359 14.72 0.48 -15.22
CA VAL A 359 13.83 0.54 -14.05
C VAL A 359 13.57 -0.88 -13.55
N ILE A 360 14.00 -1.14 -12.31
CA ILE A 360 13.90 -2.47 -11.71
C ILE A 360 12.95 -2.47 -10.52
N HIS A 361 12.33 -3.63 -10.27
CA HIS A 361 11.43 -3.85 -9.12
C HIS A 361 11.92 -5.03 -8.29
N PRO A 362 12.91 -4.83 -7.39
CA PRO A 362 13.54 -5.91 -6.64
C PRO A 362 12.59 -6.69 -5.72
N CYS A 363 11.47 -6.07 -5.33
CA CYS A 363 10.49 -6.61 -4.40
C CYS A 363 9.18 -7.07 -5.06
N ASN A 364 9.12 -7.10 -6.40
CA ASN A 364 7.93 -7.52 -7.13
C ASN A 364 8.30 -8.42 -8.32
N PRO A 365 8.11 -9.75 -8.23
CA PRO A 365 7.50 -10.49 -7.11
C PRO A 365 8.35 -10.44 -5.82
N ASN A 366 7.69 -10.58 -4.66
CA ASN A 366 8.37 -10.54 -3.36
C ASN A 366 9.33 -11.74 -3.19
N PRO A 367 10.65 -11.51 -3.07
CA PRO A 367 11.64 -12.58 -2.91
C PRO A 367 11.81 -13.04 -1.45
N CYS A 368 11.15 -12.40 -0.48
CA CYS A 368 11.38 -12.63 0.94
C CYS A 368 10.44 -13.70 1.53
N PRO A 369 10.86 -14.40 2.61
CA PRO A 369 10.00 -15.31 3.37
C PRO A 369 8.77 -14.62 3.96
N SER A 370 7.74 -15.39 4.30
CA SER A 370 6.41 -14.88 4.71
C SER A 370 6.38 -14.00 5.96
N ASN A 371 7.43 -13.97 6.79
CA ASN A 371 7.56 -13.12 7.98
C ASN A 371 8.56 -11.97 7.80
N HIS A 372 9.03 -11.75 6.58
CA HIS A 372 9.97 -10.68 6.24
C HIS A 372 9.35 -9.75 5.20
N LEU A 373 9.60 -8.46 5.38
CA LEU A 373 9.30 -7.41 4.41
C LEU A 373 10.47 -7.28 3.44
N CYS A 374 10.17 -7.20 2.15
CA CYS A 374 11.17 -6.84 1.16
C CYS A 374 11.35 -5.32 1.12
N GLN A 375 12.60 -4.88 1.18
CA GLN A 375 12.98 -3.47 1.04
C GLN A 375 14.02 -3.32 -0.05
N VAL A 376 14.00 -2.18 -0.75
CA VAL A 376 15.06 -1.83 -1.69
C VAL A 376 16.38 -1.66 -0.92
N ASN A 377 17.45 -2.30 -1.41
CA ASN A 377 18.76 -2.13 -0.83
C ASN A 377 19.36 -0.77 -1.25
N ARG A 378 19.21 0.24 -0.40
CA ARG A 378 19.73 1.59 -0.62
C ARG A 378 21.02 1.88 0.18
N ARG A 379 21.61 0.88 0.83
CA ARG A 379 22.82 1.02 1.67
C ARG A 379 24.13 0.94 0.87
N GLY A 380 24.04 0.59 -0.41
CA GLY A 380 25.20 0.26 -1.23
C GLY A 380 25.79 -1.10 -0.84
N CYS A 381 26.72 -1.59 -1.64
CA CYS A 381 27.38 -2.86 -1.41
C CYS A 381 28.84 -2.63 -1.03
N VAL A 382 29.29 -3.37 0.00
CA VAL A 382 30.67 -3.29 0.49
C VAL A 382 31.59 -4.17 -0.37
N ASP A 383 31.06 -5.25 -0.96
CA ASP A 383 31.76 -6.16 -1.88
C ASP A 383 30.92 -6.46 -3.14
N ASP A 384 31.54 -6.37 -4.32
CA ASP A 384 30.87 -6.50 -5.64
C ASP A 384 30.29 -7.90 -5.94
N TYR A 385 30.74 -8.94 -5.23
CA TYR A 385 30.41 -10.33 -5.60
C TYR A 385 29.04 -10.83 -5.11
N HIS A 386 28.36 -10.15 -4.16
CA HIS A 386 27.06 -10.57 -3.62
C HIS A 386 26.13 -9.39 -3.31
N CYS A 387 25.95 -8.48 -4.27
CA CYS A 387 25.09 -7.31 -4.11
C CYS A 387 23.63 -7.60 -4.53
N LEU A 388 22.78 -8.01 -3.58
CA LEU A 388 21.35 -8.11 -3.85
C LEU A 388 20.70 -6.71 -3.86
N PRO A 389 19.82 -6.41 -4.83
CA PRO A 389 19.14 -5.11 -4.92
C PRO A 389 18.01 -4.94 -3.89
N TYR A 390 17.81 -5.93 -3.01
CA TYR A 390 16.82 -5.94 -1.96
C TYR A 390 17.38 -6.47 -0.63
N LEU A 391 16.67 -6.17 0.46
CA LEU A 391 16.92 -6.66 1.81
C LEU A 391 15.62 -7.27 2.36
N CYS A 392 15.71 -8.45 2.96
CA CYS A 392 14.61 -9.05 3.70
C CYS A 392 14.74 -8.67 5.17
N VAL A 393 13.84 -7.82 5.66
CA VAL A 393 13.84 -7.36 7.06
C VAL A 393 12.69 -8.02 7.82
N PRO A 394 12.92 -8.46 9.07
CA PRO A 394 11.85 -8.99 9.90
C PRO A 394 10.74 -7.96 10.13
N GLY A 395 9.52 -8.44 10.28
CA GLY A 395 8.35 -7.60 10.58
C GLY A 395 7.40 -8.24 11.59
N CYS A 396 6.51 -7.42 12.13
CA CYS A 396 5.43 -7.85 13.01
C CYS A 396 4.11 -7.90 12.26
N LYS A 397 3.27 -8.87 12.61
CA LYS A 397 1.88 -8.90 12.16
C LYS A 397 1.07 -7.81 12.86
N LEU A 398 0.20 -7.12 12.11
CA LEU A 398 -0.69 -6.09 12.64
C LEU A 398 -1.91 -6.73 13.32
N GLY A 399 -1.67 -7.49 14.38
CA GLY A 399 -2.65 -8.33 15.08
C GLY A 399 -2.43 -9.83 14.84
N GLU A 400 -2.88 -10.66 15.78
CA GLU A 400 -2.62 -12.11 15.78
C GLU A 400 -3.23 -12.88 14.59
N ALA A 401 -4.28 -12.32 13.97
CA ALA A 401 -4.94 -12.89 12.79
C ALA A 401 -4.56 -12.19 11.47
N SER A 402 -3.76 -11.14 11.52
CA SER A 402 -3.40 -10.37 10.32
C SER A 402 -2.20 -10.98 9.60
N GLU A 403 -2.23 -11.00 8.27
CA GLU A 403 -1.04 -11.27 7.43
C GLU A 403 -0.32 -9.99 7.02
N PHE A 404 -0.87 -8.82 7.38
CA PHE A 404 -0.24 -7.54 7.11
C PHE A 404 0.97 -7.32 8.02
N LEU A 405 2.14 -7.11 7.42
CA LEU A 405 3.40 -6.93 8.13
C LEU A 405 3.84 -5.47 8.20
N VAL A 406 4.40 -5.09 9.33
CA VAL A 406 5.05 -3.79 9.58
C VAL A 406 6.49 -4.01 10.02
N GLN A 407 7.40 -3.10 9.66
CA GLN A 407 8.83 -3.27 9.89
C GLN A 407 9.17 -3.28 11.39
N GLN A 408 10.15 -4.10 11.78
CA GLN A 408 10.75 -4.05 13.10
C GLN A 408 11.25 -2.64 13.48
N ASP A 409 11.16 -2.31 14.76
CA ASP A 409 11.57 -1.03 15.37
C ASP A 409 10.78 0.18 14.88
N THR A 410 9.59 -0.04 14.31
CA THR A 410 8.67 1.05 13.94
C THR A 410 7.53 1.20 14.96
N ARG A 411 7.06 2.43 15.13
CA ARG A 411 5.89 2.78 15.94
C ARG A 411 4.63 2.69 15.09
N ILE A 412 3.65 1.96 15.59
CA ILE A 412 2.47 1.53 14.84
C ILE A 412 1.22 1.86 15.63
N GLN A 413 0.29 2.55 15.00
CA GLN A 413 -1.03 2.83 15.53
C GLN A 413 -1.99 1.71 15.14
N VAL A 414 -2.66 1.12 16.12
CA VAL A 414 -3.65 0.05 15.95
C VAL A 414 -4.94 0.41 16.67
N PRO A 415 -6.13 -0.02 16.19
CA PRO A 415 -7.39 0.27 16.87
C PRO A 415 -7.52 -0.62 18.11
N THR A 416 -8.16 -0.08 19.14
CA THR A 416 -8.39 -0.84 20.37
C THR A 416 -9.52 -1.85 20.20
N ARG A 417 -9.42 -2.99 20.91
CA ARG A 417 -10.35 -4.13 20.78
C ARG A 417 -11.77 -3.83 21.28
N SER A 418 -11.90 -3.02 22.32
CA SER A 418 -13.16 -2.72 23.01
C SER A 418 -13.53 -1.23 22.99
N GLY A 419 -12.73 -0.41 22.29
CA GLY A 419 -12.94 1.03 22.24
C GLY A 419 -13.95 1.43 21.16
N PRO A 420 -14.67 2.54 21.35
CA PRO A 420 -15.45 3.14 20.27
C PRO A 420 -14.55 3.52 19.08
N SER A 421 -15.16 3.67 17.89
CA SER A 421 -14.46 4.11 16.68
C SER A 421 -13.66 5.39 16.96
N GLY A 422 -12.39 5.41 16.57
CA GLY A 422 -11.47 6.54 16.80
C GLY A 422 -10.60 6.43 18.06
N CYS A 423 -10.68 5.32 18.80
CA CYS A 423 -9.71 4.97 19.84
C CYS A 423 -8.59 4.10 19.28
N TYR A 424 -7.34 4.44 19.62
CA TYR A 424 -6.16 3.73 19.14
C TYR A 424 -5.12 3.56 20.25
N GLU A 425 -4.28 2.55 20.10
CA GLU A 425 -3.05 2.36 20.85
C GLU A 425 -1.86 2.53 19.88
N VAL A 426 -0.74 3.05 20.40
CA VAL A 426 0.53 3.09 19.68
C VAL A 426 1.47 2.07 20.29
N CYS A 427 1.81 1.06 19.49
CA CYS A 427 2.72 -0.03 19.85
C CYS A 427 4.04 0.10 19.07
N THR A 428 5.07 -0.60 19.53
CA THR A 428 6.34 -0.77 18.80
C THR A 428 6.43 -2.18 18.25
N CYS A 429 6.85 -2.35 17.00
CA CYS A 429 7.16 -3.68 16.48
C CYS A 429 8.49 -4.17 17.07
N GLY A 430 8.41 -5.11 18.03
CA GLY A 430 9.55 -5.60 18.79
C GLY A 430 10.33 -6.73 18.09
N PRO A 431 11.50 -7.09 18.64
CA PRO A 431 12.35 -8.16 18.11
C PRO A 431 11.72 -9.56 18.20
N SER A 432 10.67 -9.72 18.99
CA SER A 432 9.89 -10.97 19.03
C SER A 432 9.02 -11.21 17.80
N GLY A 433 8.94 -10.25 16.87
CA GLY A 433 8.00 -10.26 15.74
C GLY A 433 6.55 -9.96 16.15
N ARG A 434 6.34 -9.37 17.34
CA ARG A 434 5.04 -8.95 17.86
C ARG A 434 5.02 -7.46 18.20
N LEU A 435 3.82 -6.91 18.26
CA LEU A 435 3.60 -5.56 18.76
C LEU A 435 3.76 -5.55 20.29
N GLU A 436 4.61 -4.67 20.79
CA GLU A 436 5.02 -4.54 22.20
C GLU A 436 4.95 -3.06 22.63
N ASN A 437 5.05 -2.79 23.94
CA ASN A 437 5.11 -1.42 24.49
C ASN A 437 3.96 -0.52 24.01
N CYS A 438 2.74 -1.03 24.00
CA CYS A 438 1.54 -0.30 23.57
C CYS A 438 1.13 0.77 24.59
N VAL A 439 0.82 1.96 24.09
CA VAL A 439 0.33 3.10 24.88
C VAL A 439 -0.99 3.59 24.30
N ASP A 440 -1.99 3.77 25.16
CA ASP A 440 -3.29 4.31 24.77
C ASP A 440 -3.17 5.76 24.28
N MET A 441 -3.83 6.04 23.15
CA MET A 441 -3.97 7.40 22.64
C MET A 441 -5.32 7.99 23.01
N PRO A 442 -5.43 9.33 23.13
CA PRO A 442 -6.71 10.00 23.32
C PRO A 442 -7.69 9.61 22.20
N CYS A 443 -8.86 9.10 22.59
CA CYS A 443 -9.91 8.76 21.65
C CYS A 443 -10.46 10.01 20.95
N VAL A 444 -10.72 9.87 19.66
CA VAL A 444 -11.30 10.92 18.84
C VAL A 444 -12.69 10.51 18.38
N ASP A 445 -13.69 11.40 18.48
CA ASP A 445 -15.05 11.13 18.03
C ASP A 445 -15.18 11.29 16.51
N THR A 446 -14.96 10.19 15.77
CA THR A 446 -15.03 10.18 14.30
C THR A 446 -16.47 10.24 13.77
N SER A 447 -17.49 10.20 14.63
CA SER A 447 -18.90 10.36 14.21
C SER A 447 -19.26 11.81 13.90
N LYS A 448 -18.48 12.76 14.45
CA LYS A 448 -18.63 14.19 14.20
C LYS A 448 -18.17 14.53 12.79
N GLY A 449 -19.06 15.17 12.06
CA GLY A 449 -18.79 15.73 10.74
C GLY A 449 -18.65 17.25 10.83
N CYS A 450 -17.98 17.83 9.86
CA CYS A 450 -17.75 19.27 9.75
C CYS A 450 -18.91 19.91 8.96
N ILE A 451 -19.25 21.16 9.26
CA ILE A 451 -20.25 21.93 8.53
C ILE A 451 -19.52 22.99 7.72
N VAL A 452 -19.50 22.85 6.39
CA VAL A 452 -18.80 23.76 5.47
C VAL A 452 -19.78 24.21 4.39
N GLY A 453 -20.02 25.52 4.28
CA GLY A 453 -20.98 26.08 3.31
C GLY A 453 -22.39 25.51 3.44
N GLY A 454 -22.81 25.15 4.65
CA GLY A 454 -24.12 24.52 4.92
C GLY A 454 -24.20 23.01 4.60
N GLN A 455 -23.15 22.39 4.07
CA GLN A 455 -23.08 20.95 3.84
C GLN A 455 -22.33 20.25 4.97
N ARG A 456 -22.85 19.10 5.41
CA ARG A 456 -22.15 18.21 6.36
C ARG A 456 -21.12 17.36 5.61
N LYS A 457 -19.86 17.44 5.99
CA LYS A 457 -18.76 16.58 5.51
C LYS A 457 -18.40 15.56 6.60
N SER A 458 -18.26 14.28 6.24
CA SER A 458 -17.85 13.23 7.17
C SER A 458 -16.36 13.35 7.54
N HIS A 459 -15.97 12.79 8.69
CA HIS A 459 -14.57 12.63 9.07
C HIS A 459 -13.74 11.98 7.94
N GLY A 460 -12.52 12.47 7.70
CA GLY A 460 -11.61 12.02 6.65
C GLY A 460 -11.92 12.56 5.25
N THR A 461 -12.99 13.35 5.08
CA THR A 461 -13.32 13.93 3.77
C THR A 461 -12.40 15.11 3.46
N ALA A 462 -11.65 15.02 2.37
CA ALA A 462 -10.90 16.13 1.79
C ALA A 462 -11.80 17.00 0.90
N PHE A 463 -11.59 18.31 0.92
CA PHE A 463 -12.29 19.29 0.09
C PHE A 463 -11.43 20.55 -0.07
N ARG A 464 -11.92 21.54 -0.83
CA ARG A 464 -11.28 22.84 -0.97
C ARG A 464 -12.19 23.95 -0.45
N ILE A 465 -11.60 24.91 0.25
CA ILE A 465 -12.22 26.21 0.55
C ILE A 465 -11.37 27.25 -0.18
N ASP A 466 -11.94 27.87 -1.19
CA ASP A 466 -11.22 28.72 -2.14
C ASP A 466 -10.05 27.95 -2.78
N CYS A 467 -8.81 28.39 -2.56
CA CYS A 467 -7.63 27.68 -3.02
C CYS A 467 -7.10 26.65 -2.01
N HIS A 468 -7.53 26.71 -0.74
CA HIS A 468 -6.94 25.96 0.36
C HIS A 468 -7.41 24.50 0.34
N PRO A 469 -6.52 23.51 0.23
CA PRO A 469 -6.84 22.15 0.63
C PRO A 469 -7.27 22.11 2.10
N CYS A 470 -8.37 21.41 2.35
CA CYS A 470 -8.91 21.19 3.68
C CYS A 470 -9.30 19.74 3.87
N SER A 471 -9.35 19.30 5.12
CA SER A 471 -9.88 18.01 5.52
C SER A 471 -10.73 18.13 6.79
N CYS A 472 -11.81 17.36 6.84
CA CYS A 472 -12.65 17.25 8.03
C CYS A 472 -12.07 16.21 8.98
N PHE A 473 -11.69 16.62 10.19
CA PHE A 473 -11.18 15.74 11.22
C PHE A 473 -12.03 15.86 12.48
N ALA A 474 -12.94 14.90 12.69
CA ALA A 474 -13.70 14.75 13.93
C ALA A 474 -14.52 15.99 14.34
N GLY A 475 -15.09 16.67 13.34
CA GLY A 475 -15.86 17.90 13.51
C GLY A 475 -15.04 19.18 13.31
N GLU A 476 -13.71 19.10 13.30
CA GLU A 476 -12.82 20.23 13.02
C GLU A 476 -12.44 20.31 11.54
N THR A 477 -12.46 21.52 10.97
CA THR A 477 -11.99 21.77 9.61
C THR A 477 -10.54 22.23 9.66
N ILE A 478 -9.64 21.42 9.13
CA ILE A 478 -8.20 21.71 9.08
C ILE A 478 -7.86 22.06 7.63
N CYS A 479 -7.28 23.24 7.40
CA CYS A 479 -6.94 23.73 6.06
C CYS A 479 -5.47 24.15 6.00
N SER A 480 -4.90 24.15 4.79
CA SER A 480 -3.64 24.85 4.52
C SER A 480 -3.77 26.35 4.80
N THR A 481 -2.68 26.99 5.17
CA THR A 481 -2.59 28.42 5.47
C THR A 481 -2.08 29.28 4.31
N ARG A 482 -1.89 28.68 3.13
CA ARG A 482 -1.36 29.36 1.93
C ARG A 482 -2.30 30.49 1.46
N GLU A 483 -1.81 31.72 1.44
CA GLU A 483 -2.52 32.82 0.77
C GLU A 483 -2.53 32.61 -0.76
N CYS A 484 -3.68 32.79 -1.39
CA CYS A 484 -3.80 32.73 -2.84
C CYS A 484 -4.53 33.95 -3.38
N LEU A 485 -4.01 34.49 -4.48
CA LEU A 485 -4.70 35.48 -5.29
C LEU A 485 -5.91 34.82 -5.96
N ASN A 486 -7.07 35.48 -5.87
CA ASN A 486 -8.29 35.04 -6.52
C ASN A 486 -8.52 35.84 -7.82
N TYR A 487 -9.42 35.38 -8.69
CA TYR A 487 -9.73 36.12 -9.92
C TYR A 487 -10.34 37.51 -9.64
N GLU A 488 -11.02 37.64 -8.50
CA GLU A 488 -11.60 38.89 -7.99
C GLU A 488 -10.59 39.80 -7.28
N SER A 489 -9.34 39.37 -7.09
CA SER A 489 -8.31 40.20 -6.47
C SER A 489 -8.06 41.46 -7.28
N THR A 490 -8.02 42.59 -6.59
CA THR A 490 -7.78 43.90 -7.20
C THR A 490 -6.35 43.97 -7.74
N ASP A 491 -6.11 44.86 -8.71
CA ASP A 491 -4.76 45.04 -9.27
C ASP A 491 -3.76 45.55 -8.20
N GLU A 492 -4.23 46.28 -7.17
CA GLU A 492 -3.42 46.69 -6.02
C GLU A 492 -3.03 45.51 -5.11
N GLU A 493 -3.94 44.56 -4.86
CA GLU A 493 -3.63 43.32 -4.12
C GLU A 493 -2.63 42.46 -4.90
N ARG A 494 -2.76 42.36 -6.22
CA ARG A 494 -1.80 41.64 -7.07
C ARG A 494 -0.41 42.28 -7.05
N LEU A 495 -0.33 43.61 -6.95
CA LEU A 495 0.93 44.36 -6.87
C LEU A 495 1.61 44.26 -5.51
N THR A 496 0.85 44.00 -4.44
CA THR A 496 1.36 43.94 -3.06
C THR A 496 1.58 42.51 -2.56
N PHE A 497 1.07 41.52 -3.29
CA PHE A 497 1.23 40.11 -2.96
C PHE A 497 2.68 39.68 -3.13
N THR A 498 3.35 39.43 -2.01
CA THR A 498 4.74 38.96 -2.01
C THR A 498 4.85 37.46 -2.26
N GLY A 499 3.73 36.74 -2.16
CA GLY A 499 3.71 35.27 -2.20
C GLY A 499 4.39 34.63 -1.01
N LEU A 500 4.75 35.38 0.04
CA LEU A 500 5.20 34.85 1.32
C LEU A 500 4.07 34.94 2.36
N PRO A 501 4.09 34.07 3.40
CA PRO A 501 3.09 34.11 4.45
C PRO A 501 2.90 35.50 5.07
N CYS A 502 1.64 35.90 5.31
CA CYS A 502 1.28 37.21 5.84
C CYS A 502 1.78 38.39 4.97
N ASN A 503 1.98 38.18 3.67
CA ASN A 503 2.60 39.12 2.73
C ASN A 503 3.93 39.72 3.24
N CYS A 504 4.74 38.90 3.92
CA CYS A 504 6.05 39.33 4.40
C CYS A 504 6.97 39.72 3.22
N PRO A 505 7.88 40.70 3.39
CA PRO A 505 8.88 41.03 2.37
C PRO A 505 9.80 39.84 2.06
N ASP A 506 10.24 39.72 0.81
CA ASP A 506 11.12 38.65 0.29
C ASP A 506 12.61 38.80 0.65
N ARG A 507 12.92 39.64 1.63
CA ARG A 507 14.29 39.84 2.11
C ARG A 507 14.75 38.66 2.97
N PHE A 508 15.80 37.99 2.52
CA PHE A 508 16.38 36.85 3.23
C PHE A 508 17.27 37.31 4.40
N VAL A 509 16.69 37.36 5.59
CA VAL A 509 17.37 37.65 6.87
C VAL A 509 16.97 36.55 7.85
N PRO A 510 17.62 35.37 7.74
CA PRO A 510 17.08 34.16 8.33
C PRO A 510 17.07 34.20 9.86
N VAL A 511 16.14 33.47 10.44
CA VAL A 511 16.05 33.23 11.88
C VAL A 511 15.91 31.74 12.17
N CYS A 512 16.54 31.27 13.23
CA CYS A 512 16.42 29.91 13.72
C CYS A 512 15.39 29.86 14.85
N ALA A 513 14.30 29.13 14.64
CA ALA A 513 13.22 28.97 15.61
C ALA A 513 13.42 27.76 16.55
N SER A 514 12.66 27.74 17.65
CA SER A 514 12.75 26.73 18.71
C SER A 514 12.46 25.30 18.25
N ASN A 515 11.74 25.13 17.13
CA ASN A 515 11.48 23.83 16.49
C ASN A 515 12.63 23.33 15.60
N GLY A 516 13.78 24.02 15.59
CA GLY A 516 14.96 23.65 14.82
C GLY A 516 14.89 24.00 13.32
N ARG A 517 13.91 24.81 12.91
CA ARG A 517 13.75 25.26 11.53
C ARG A 517 14.28 26.66 11.31
N SER A 518 14.98 26.87 10.19
CA SER A 518 15.26 28.21 9.66
C SER A 518 14.06 28.77 8.90
N TYR A 519 13.68 29.98 9.27
CA TYR A 519 12.72 30.81 8.55
C TYR A 519 13.45 31.90 7.76
N PRO A 520 12.96 32.29 6.57
CA PRO A 520 13.65 33.27 5.72
C PRO A 520 13.69 34.68 6.33
N SER A 521 12.77 35.00 7.25
CA SER A 521 12.78 36.24 8.01
C SER A 521 12.05 36.12 9.35
N ALA A 522 12.33 37.05 10.27
CA ALA A 522 11.58 37.19 11.52
C ALA A 522 10.08 37.46 11.27
N CYS A 523 9.72 38.13 10.17
CA CYS A 523 8.33 38.35 9.80
C CYS A 523 7.61 37.02 9.55
N VAL A 524 8.22 36.14 8.74
CA VAL A 524 7.65 34.81 8.44
C VAL A 524 7.59 33.93 9.69
N ALA A 525 8.62 33.96 10.55
CA ALA A 525 8.58 33.24 11.82
C ALA A 525 7.40 33.68 12.71
N ARG A 526 7.14 34.99 12.83
CA ARG A 526 5.98 35.51 13.57
C ARG A 526 4.64 35.15 12.92
N CYS A 527 4.57 35.19 11.59
CA CYS A 527 3.39 34.75 10.85
C CYS A 527 3.04 33.29 11.17
N MET A 528 4.06 32.46 11.35
CA MET A 528 3.94 31.04 11.72
C MET A 528 3.72 30.79 13.21
N GLY A 529 3.47 31.85 13.99
CA GLY A 529 3.08 31.77 15.41
C GLY A 529 4.24 31.85 16.41
N PHE A 530 5.48 32.04 15.98
CA PHE A 530 6.62 32.16 16.90
C PHE A 530 6.73 33.58 17.49
N LYS A 531 7.01 33.65 18.79
CA LYS A 531 7.32 34.90 19.50
C LYS A 531 8.81 35.21 19.41
N ASP A 532 9.19 36.48 19.62
CA ASP A 532 10.58 36.95 19.45
C ASP A 532 11.62 36.22 20.35
N HIS A 533 11.22 35.64 21.48
CA HIS A 533 12.12 34.84 22.34
C HIS A 533 12.26 33.38 21.89
N GLN A 534 11.41 32.93 20.97
CA GLN A 534 11.38 31.56 20.46
C GLN A 534 12.19 31.41 19.17
N PHE A 535 12.87 32.46 18.71
CA PHE A 535 13.81 32.40 17.61
C PHE A 535 15.01 33.33 17.82
N SER A 536 16.08 33.08 17.08
CA SER A 536 17.30 33.89 17.07
C SER A 536 17.74 34.18 15.64
N PHE A 537 18.46 35.27 15.42
CA PHE A 537 18.96 35.60 14.07
C PHE A 537 20.04 34.61 13.59
N GLY A 538 20.02 34.34 12.29
CA GLY A 538 20.88 33.35 11.63
C GLY A 538 20.15 32.04 11.34
N GLN A 539 20.77 31.21 10.50
CA GLN A 539 20.28 29.87 10.19
C GLN A 539 20.57 28.90 11.35
N CYS A 540 19.70 27.91 11.57
CA CYS A 540 19.88 26.93 12.63
C CYS A 540 21.19 26.15 12.50
N ARG A 541 21.60 25.82 11.28
CA ARG A 541 22.82 25.06 11.02
C ARG A 541 24.11 25.83 11.29
N HIS A 542 24.05 27.16 11.28
CA HIS A 542 25.21 28.01 11.57
C HIS A 542 25.56 28.02 13.07
N ASN A 543 24.55 27.78 13.92
CA ASN A 543 24.74 27.69 15.37
C ASN A 543 25.18 26.28 15.74
N ASN A 544 26.39 26.14 16.31
CA ASN A 544 26.85 24.84 16.81
C ASN A 544 26.26 24.55 18.20
N PRO A 545 25.33 23.58 18.34
CA PRO A 545 24.65 23.29 19.60
C PRO A 545 25.59 22.73 20.67
N CYS A 546 26.78 22.24 20.29
CA CYS A 546 27.76 21.67 21.19
C CYS A 546 28.74 22.69 21.82
N THR A 547 28.67 23.96 21.42
CA THR A 547 29.60 25.01 21.88
C THR A 547 29.56 25.20 23.40
N ASN A 548 28.38 25.12 24.01
CA ASN A 548 28.18 25.32 25.45
C ASN A 548 28.34 24.03 26.28
N GLN A 549 28.95 22.98 25.71
CA GLN A 549 29.16 21.68 26.36
C GLN A 549 27.89 21.14 27.06
N PRO A 550 26.79 20.91 26.32
CA PRO A 550 25.51 20.55 26.91
C PRO A 550 25.44 19.10 27.44
N CYS A 551 26.52 18.33 27.29
CA CYS A 551 26.61 16.92 27.69
C CYS A 551 27.45 16.74 28.95
N GLN A 552 27.24 15.65 29.67
CA GLN A 552 28.03 15.30 30.86
C GLN A 552 29.50 15.01 30.51
N THR A 553 30.41 15.08 31.49
CA THR A 553 31.87 14.96 31.30
C THR A 553 32.34 13.66 30.63
N ASN A 554 31.55 12.58 30.70
CA ASN A 554 31.81 11.28 30.08
C ASN A 554 31.11 11.07 28.72
N GLN A 555 30.43 12.10 28.21
CA GLN A 555 29.68 12.08 26.97
C GLN A 555 30.26 13.09 25.97
N ARG A 556 30.24 12.72 24.69
CA ARG A 556 30.57 13.60 23.57
C ARG A 556 29.28 14.15 22.99
N CYS A 557 29.24 15.47 22.81
CA CYS A 557 28.16 16.13 22.07
C CYS A 557 28.37 15.98 20.56
N ILE A 558 27.32 15.60 19.84
CA ILE A 558 27.28 15.58 18.38
C ILE A 558 26.13 16.48 17.92
N PRO A 559 26.37 17.42 16.99
CA PRO A 559 25.28 18.12 16.33
C PRO A 559 24.33 17.14 15.64
N LYS A 560 23.03 17.36 15.82
CA LYS A 560 21.95 16.60 15.20
C LYS A 560 20.85 17.60 14.82
N TYR A 561 21.11 18.36 13.76
CA TYR A 561 20.16 19.35 13.25
C TYR A 561 18.89 18.65 12.79
N GLN A 562 17.74 19.07 13.30
CA GLN A 562 16.46 18.43 13.03
C GLN A 562 15.30 19.41 13.18
N VAL A 563 14.28 19.26 12.32
CA VAL A 563 13.05 20.06 12.38
C VAL A 563 11.96 19.22 13.04
N CYS A 564 11.50 19.64 14.21
CA CYS A 564 10.39 19.00 14.91
C CYS A 564 9.03 19.50 14.38
N LEU A 565 8.07 18.59 14.27
CA LEU A 565 6.72 18.86 13.75
C LEU A 565 5.70 19.21 14.85
N SER A 566 6.11 19.15 16.12
CA SER A 566 5.30 19.58 17.27
C SER A 566 5.48 21.07 17.59
N ASP A 567 4.48 21.63 18.27
CA ASP A 567 4.55 22.95 18.88
C ASP A 567 5.46 22.90 20.11
N THR A 568 6.74 23.15 19.92
CA THR A 568 7.71 23.23 21.01
C THR A 568 7.85 24.69 21.43
N SER A 569 7.25 25.05 22.57
CA SER A 569 7.48 26.37 23.18
C SER A 569 8.93 26.51 23.67
N ASP A 570 9.56 25.40 24.04
CA ASP A 570 10.92 25.31 24.56
C ASP A 570 11.84 24.48 23.67
N THR A 571 13.11 24.88 23.57
CA THR A 571 14.15 24.18 22.79
C THR A 571 14.54 22.82 23.36
N SER A 572 14.20 22.54 24.63
CA SER A 572 14.40 21.22 25.27
C SER A 572 13.63 20.11 24.57
N ASP A 573 12.51 20.46 23.93
CA ASP A 573 11.58 19.51 23.33
C ASP A 573 11.96 19.19 21.88
N CYS A 574 12.91 19.94 21.31
CA CYS A 574 13.49 19.70 19.98
C CYS A 574 15.03 19.76 20.01
N PRO A 575 15.70 18.78 20.65
CA PRO A 575 17.14 18.82 20.86
C PRO A 575 17.90 18.81 19.53
N GLN A 576 18.76 19.81 19.31
CA GLN A 576 19.59 19.92 18.11
C GLN A 576 20.93 19.19 18.22
N TYR A 577 21.11 18.40 19.28
CA TYR A 577 22.32 17.63 19.54
C TYR A 577 21.98 16.28 20.17
N LYS A 578 22.92 15.34 20.09
CA LYS A 578 22.88 14.07 20.80
C LYS A 578 24.12 13.92 21.68
N CYS A 579 23.91 13.56 22.94
CA CYS A 579 24.99 13.17 23.84
C CYS A 579 25.23 11.66 23.69
N VAL A 580 26.44 11.28 23.29
CA VAL A 580 26.83 9.88 23.12
C VAL A 580 27.95 9.56 24.10
N GLY A 581 27.78 8.50 24.90
CA GLY A 581 28.81 8.04 25.83
C GLY A 581 30.07 7.55 25.10
N ARG A 582 31.23 7.63 25.74
CA ARG A 582 32.45 6.93 25.25
C ARG A 582 32.23 5.42 25.37
N LEU A 583 31.64 4.80 24.34
CA LEU A 583 31.53 3.35 24.24
C LEU A 583 32.93 2.75 23.97
N ALA A 584 33.36 1.81 24.82
CA ALA A 584 34.59 1.05 24.62
C ALA A 584 34.49 0.10 23.40
N THR A 585 33.28 -0.26 23.01
CA THR A 585 32.97 -1.16 21.89
C THR A 585 31.75 -0.63 21.15
N CYS A 586 31.90 -0.40 19.85
CA CYS A 586 30.79 -0.12 18.95
C CYS A 586 30.14 -1.44 18.53
N ASP A 587 28.80 -1.46 18.44
CA ASP A 587 28.10 -2.63 17.93
C ASP A 587 28.46 -2.83 16.44
N LYS A 588 28.63 -4.08 16.03
CA LYS A 588 29.02 -4.43 14.66
C LYS A 588 27.81 -4.61 13.74
N ASN A 589 26.59 -4.60 14.29
CA ASN A 589 25.38 -4.90 13.55
C ASN A 589 24.61 -3.63 13.16
N GLY A 590 24.54 -3.35 11.85
CA GLY A 590 23.40 -2.65 11.24
C GLY A 590 23.35 -1.12 11.32
N GLU A 591 24.40 -0.44 11.77
CA GLU A 591 24.47 1.03 11.72
C GLU A 591 24.80 1.55 10.31
N GLU A 592 24.26 2.72 9.94
CA GLU A 592 24.59 3.36 8.65
C GLU A 592 26.05 3.85 8.66
N PRO A 593 26.81 3.67 7.56
CA PRO A 593 28.18 4.15 7.46
C PRO A 593 28.24 5.67 7.58
N ALA A 594 29.40 6.20 7.93
CA ALA A 594 29.61 7.64 8.09
C ALA A 594 30.84 8.10 7.30
N CYS A 595 30.68 9.16 6.50
CA CYS A 595 31.79 9.79 5.79
C CYS A 595 32.38 10.91 6.65
N ASP A 596 33.69 10.88 6.89
CA ASP A 596 34.38 11.97 7.58
C ASP A 596 34.78 13.13 6.64
N THR A 597 35.25 14.23 7.22
CA THR A 597 35.68 15.43 6.48
C THR A 597 36.94 15.21 5.64
N ASP A 598 37.68 14.13 5.88
CA ASP A 598 38.88 13.77 5.11
C ASP A 598 38.54 12.80 3.96
N GLY A 599 37.26 12.44 3.79
CA GLY A 599 36.79 11.53 2.74
C GLY A 599 37.00 10.05 3.07
N HIS A 600 37.18 9.69 4.35
CA HIS A 600 37.26 8.29 4.78
C HIS A 600 35.91 7.80 5.30
N VAL A 601 35.52 6.61 4.85
CA VAL A 601 34.31 5.93 5.32
C VAL A 601 34.60 5.20 6.62
N HIS A 602 33.71 5.40 7.60
CA HIS A 602 33.68 4.68 8.85
C HIS A 602 32.46 3.75 8.89
N PRO A 603 32.56 2.54 9.46
CA PRO A 603 31.45 1.59 9.52
C PRO A 603 30.20 2.13 10.20
N SER A 604 30.38 3.05 11.16
CA SER A 604 29.29 3.76 11.79
C SER A 604 29.73 5.07 12.43
N LEU A 605 28.76 5.87 12.87
CA LEU A 605 29.04 7.09 13.64
C LEU A 605 29.83 6.78 14.92
N CYS A 606 29.57 5.65 15.58
CA CYS A 606 30.32 5.24 16.77
C CYS A 606 31.81 5.02 16.44
N HIS A 607 32.11 4.32 15.34
CA HIS A 607 33.50 4.07 14.90
C HIS A 607 34.22 5.37 14.52
N LEU A 608 33.55 6.26 13.79
CA LEU A 608 34.07 7.60 13.47
C LEU A 608 34.46 8.36 14.74
N GLN A 609 33.61 8.26 15.78
CA GLN A 609 33.87 8.90 17.06
C GLN A 609 35.04 8.29 17.83
N GLN A 610 35.20 6.96 17.82
CA GLN A 610 36.31 6.28 18.49
C GLN A 610 37.67 6.73 17.94
N VAL A 611 37.76 6.95 16.62
CA VAL A 611 38.98 7.42 15.94
C VAL A 611 39.16 8.95 16.08
N GLY A 612 38.18 9.66 16.62
CA GLY A 612 38.26 11.10 16.86
C GLY A 612 38.10 11.96 15.62
N LYS A 613 37.58 11.41 14.51
CA LYS A 613 37.29 12.13 13.28
C LYS A 613 36.01 12.98 13.42
N VAL A 614 35.76 13.84 12.44
CA VAL A 614 34.60 14.74 12.37
C VAL A 614 33.69 14.25 11.23
N LEU A 615 32.40 14.13 11.53
CA LEU A 615 31.40 13.73 10.55
C LEU A 615 31.27 14.81 9.48
N ASN A 616 31.36 14.42 8.20
CA ASN A 616 30.94 15.26 7.08
C ASN A 616 29.46 15.00 6.77
N TYR A 617 29.10 13.74 6.55
CA TYR A 617 27.71 13.31 6.34
C TYR A 617 27.54 11.80 6.61
N MET A 618 26.30 11.37 6.83
CA MET A 618 25.96 9.95 6.94
C MET A 618 25.90 9.32 5.54
N GLY A 619 26.45 8.12 5.40
CA GLY A 619 26.52 7.35 4.16
C GLY A 619 27.95 7.06 3.69
N GLN A 620 28.04 6.46 2.51
CA GLN A 620 29.30 6.20 1.80
C GLN A 620 29.89 7.52 1.28
N CYS A 621 31.22 7.66 1.33
CA CYS A 621 31.88 8.83 0.77
C CYS A 621 31.77 8.83 -0.76
N GLN A 622 31.22 9.92 -1.31
CA GLN A 622 31.09 10.15 -2.75
C GLN A 622 32.24 11.02 -3.25
N ASP A 623 32.79 10.67 -4.41
CA ASP A 623 33.91 11.41 -5.02
C ASP A 623 33.55 12.85 -5.34
N ALA A 624 32.30 13.10 -5.76
CA ALA A 624 31.78 14.44 -6.03
C ALA A 624 31.79 15.37 -4.80
N CYS A 625 31.89 14.81 -3.59
CA CYS A 625 31.81 15.54 -2.33
C CYS A 625 33.12 15.55 -1.54
N ARG A 626 34.24 15.16 -2.17
CA ARG A 626 35.59 15.32 -1.58
C ARG A 626 36.02 16.78 -1.49
N THR A 627 35.56 17.62 -2.42
CA THR A 627 35.79 19.06 -2.40
C THR A 627 34.57 19.77 -1.82
N THR A 628 34.80 20.68 -0.88
CA THR A 628 33.74 21.51 -0.32
C THR A 628 33.20 22.47 -1.37
N ARG A 629 31.89 22.41 -1.59
CA ARG A 629 31.13 23.27 -2.49
C ARG A 629 29.79 23.51 -1.83
N GLN A 630 29.65 24.68 -1.23
CA GLN A 630 28.45 25.02 -0.49
C GLN A 630 27.24 25.05 -1.42
N VAL A 631 26.10 24.61 -0.89
CA VAL A 631 24.82 24.59 -1.60
C VAL A 631 23.70 25.05 -0.69
N CYS A 632 22.70 25.71 -1.26
CA CYS A 632 21.46 26.03 -0.55
C CYS A 632 20.47 24.88 -0.72
N GLY A 633 19.96 24.34 0.37
CA GLY A 633 18.90 23.34 0.34
C GLY A 633 17.52 23.98 0.16
N HIS A 634 16.54 23.23 -0.37
CA HIS A 634 15.15 23.68 -0.46
C HIS A 634 14.52 24.02 0.91
N ASN A 635 15.12 23.59 2.01
CA ASN A 635 14.73 23.95 3.37
C ASN A 635 15.28 25.31 3.84
N GLY A 636 16.03 26.03 3.00
CA GLY A 636 16.65 27.32 3.32
C GLY A 636 17.89 27.23 4.23
N GLU A 637 18.51 26.05 4.33
CA GLU A 637 19.77 25.83 5.07
C GLU A 637 20.96 25.72 4.12
N THR A 638 22.11 26.27 4.54
CA THR A 638 23.37 26.15 3.79
C THR A 638 24.10 24.87 4.18
N TYR A 639 24.42 24.04 3.20
CA TYR A 639 25.18 22.79 3.37
C TYR A 639 26.58 22.93 2.79
N GLU A 640 27.56 22.23 3.37
CA GLU A 640 28.96 22.27 2.90
C GLU A 640 29.19 21.53 1.57
N THR A 641 28.34 20.54 1.26
CA THR A 641 28.36 19.75 0.03
C THR A 641 26.95 19.26 -0.32
N VAL A 642 26.73 18.92 -1.60
CA VAL A 642 25.47 18.29 -2.07
C VAL A 642 25.18 16.98 -1.33
N CYS A 643 26.20 16.18 -1.00
CA CYS A 643 26.02 14.92 -0.27
C CYS A 643 25.52 15.12 1.15
N HIS A 644 25.92 16.22 1.80
CA HIS A 644 25.42 16.56 3.12
C HIS A 644 23.94 16.95 3.09
N ALA A 645 23.50 17.68 2.05
CA ALA A 645 22.08 17.97 1.85
C ALA A 645 21.28 16.66 1.62
N PHE A 646 21.77 15.79 0.74
CA PHE A 646 21.11 14.53 0.44
C PHE A 646 21.10 13.53 1.61
N SER A 647 22.14 13.48 2.45
CA SER A 647 22.14 12.65 3.65
C SER A 647 21.05 13.09 4.63
N ASP A 648 20.79 14.39 4.70
CA ASP A 648 19.72 14.99 5.51
C ASP A 648 18.34 14.89 4.83
N ARG A 649 18.26 14.27 3.63
CA ARG A 649 17.07 14.12 2.79
C ARG A 649 16.51 15.45 2.28
N VAL A 650 17.39 16.40 2.02
CA VAL A 650 17.04 17.72 1.50
C VAL A 650 17.55 17.87 0.07
N GLY A 651 16.66 18.21 -0.86
CA GLY A 651 17.03 18.55 -2.23
C GLY A 651 17.75 19.90 -2.29
N VAL A 652 18.60 20.09 -3.31
CA VAL A 652 19.36 21.33 -3.51
C VAL A 652 18.59 22.29 -4.40
N ASP A 653 18.54 23.55 -3.97
CA ASP A 653 17.93 24.68 -4.70
C ASP A 653 18.95 25.28 -5.69
N TYR A 654 20.06 25.81 -5.16
CA TYR A 654 21.14 26.43 -5.95
C TYR A 654 22.52 26.29 -5.29
N GLU A 655 23.57 26.56 -6.07
CA GLU A 655 24.95 26.56 -5.58
C GLU A 655 25.26 27.80 -4.74
N GLY A 656 26.11 27.65 -3.73
CA GLY A 656 26.49 28.71 -2.78
C GLY A 656 25.69 28.68 -1.48
N TYR A 657 25.83 29.73 -0.68
CA TYR A 657 25.09 29.87 0.57
C TYR A 657 23.66 30.39 0.31
N CYS A 658 22.71 30.06 1.17
CA CYS A 658 21.35 30.57 1.00
C CYS A 658 21.29 32.09 1.24
N HIS A 659 20.72 32.81 0.28
CA HIS A 659 20.58 34.26 0.34
C HIS A 659 19.32 34.82 -0.36
N ALA A 660 18.47 33.94 -0.89
CA ALA A 660 17.18 34.27 -1.49
C ALA A 660 16.13 33.24 -1.09
N VAL A 661 14.86 33.64 -1.18
CA VAL A 661 13.69 32.78 -0.95
C VAL A 661 12.69 32.99 -2.08
N GLY A 662 12.12 31.89 -2.59
CA GLY A 662 11.10 31.92 -3.62
C GLY A 662 9.76 32.42 -3.12
N ALA A 663 9.11 33.28 -3.90
CA ALA A 663 7.70 33.58 -3.75
C ALA A 663 6.84 32.38 -4.21
N VAL A 664 5.69 32.17 -3.58
CA VAL A 664 4.78 31.02 -3.85
C VAL A 664 3.92 31.24 -5.11
N SER A 665 4.15 32.31 -5.90
CA SER A 665 3.41 32.63 -7.12
C SER A 665 4.30 32.95 -8.31
N ASP A 666 3.89 32.48 -9.50
CA ASP A 666 4.51 32.72 -10.81
C ASP A 666 4.50 34.20 -11.27
N SER A 667 3.88 35.09 -10.49
CA SER A 667 3.54 36.47 -10.87
C SER A 667 4.36 37.55 -10.15
N ALA A 668 5.51 37.21 -9.53
CA ALA A 668 6.41 38.19 -8.91
C ALA A 668 7.66 38.45 -9.78
N PRO A 669 7.61 39.41 -10.74
CA PRO A 669 8.67 39.66 -11.70
C PRO A 669 9.97 40.25 -11.11
N GLU A 670 9.96 40.74 -9.86
CA GLU A 670 11.12 41.31 -9.17
C GLU A 670 11.43 40.58 -7.85
N SER A 671 11.39 39.25 -7.84
CA SER A 671 11.77 38.48 -6.65
C SER A 671 13.28 38.41 -6.46
N ALA A 672 13.74 38.27 -5.22
CA ALA A 672 15.15 38.00 -4.88
C ALA A 672 15.76 36.80 -5.64
N CYS A 673 14.92 35.86 -6.10
CA CYS A 673 15.35 34.70 -6.90
C CYS A 673 15.79 35.05 -8.33
N SER A 674 15.46 36.24 -8.84
CA SER A 674 15.90 36.68 -10.18
C SER A 674 17.43 36.79 -10.32
N LEU A 675 18.14 36.89 -9.20
CA LEU A 675 19.60 36.94 -9.12
C LEU A 675 20.25 35.56 -8.91
N ILE A 676 19.45 34.50 -8.78
CA ILE A 676 19.94 33.15 -8.54
C ILE A 676 20.22 32.44 -9.87
N ASP A 677 21.45 31.95 -10.01
CA ASP A 677 21.83 31.07 -11.12
C ASP A 677 21.37 29.63 -10.80
N CYS A 678 20.23 29.24 -11.37
CA CYS A 678 19.67 27.92 -11.12
C CYS A 678 20.46 26.79 -11.81
N PRO A 679 20.58 25.62 -11.16
CA PRO A 679 21.21 24.46 -11.77
C PRO A 679 20.41 24.00 -13.01
N PRO A 680 21.08 23.39 -13.99
CA PRO A 680 20.39 22.83 -15.15
C PRO A 680 19.42 21.72 -14.72
N LEU A 681 18.27 21.65 -15.39
CA LEU A 681 17.32 20.56 -15.18
C LEU A 681 17.97 19.22 -15.50
N SER A 682 17.70 18.20 -14.67
CA SER A 682 18.30 16.87 -14.81
C SER A 682 17.89 16.14 -16.10
N ALA A 683 16.72 16.46 -16.67
CA ALA A 683 16.21 15.83 -17.89
C ALA A 683 15.84 16.87 -18.97
N PRO A 684 16.31 16.73 -20.23
CA PRO A 684 15.90 17.59 -21.34
C PRO A 684 14.40 17.49 -21.63
N GLY A 685 13.73 18.62 -21.86
CA GLY A 685 12.30 18.66 -22.19
C GLY A 685 11.35 18.39 -21.01
N CYS A 686 11.90 18.30 -19.79
CA CYS A 686 11.14 18.25 -18.55
C CYS A 686 10.41 19.58 -18.31
N GLN A 687 9.10 19.49 -18.05
CA GLN A 687 8.30 20.53 -17.43
C GLN A 687 8.50 20.42 -15.92
N PRO A 688 9.23 21.35 -15.29
CA PRO A 688 9.62 21.20 -13.91
C PRO A 688 8.52 21.70 -12.96
N VAL A 689 8.72 21.42 -11.68
CA VAL A 689 7.96 22.01 -10.56
C VAL A 689 8.89 22.87 -9.72
N THR A 690 8.43 24.01 -9.22
CA THR A 690 9.20 24.84 -8.28
C THR A 690 8.68 24.61 -6.86
N PRO A 691 9.49 24.02 -5.94
CA PRO A 691 9.06 23.78 -4.58
C PRO A 691 8.74 25.08 -3.83
N PRO A 692 7.71 25.13 -2.95
CA PRO A 692 7.37 26.34 -2.20
C PRO A 692 8.54 26.87 -1.36
N GLY A 693 8.92 28.13 -1.59
CA GLY A 693 10.04 28.79 -0.93
C GLY A 693 11.41 28.56 -1.59
N ALA A 694 11.50 27.70 -2.61
CA ALA A 694 12.71 27.51 -3.42
C ALA A 694 12.74 28.50 -4.59
N CYS A 695 13.94 28.86 -5.04
CA CYS A 695 14.12 29.71 -6.21
C CYS A 695 14.12 28.94 -7.53
N CYS A 696 14.61 27.70 -7.50
CA CYS A 696 14.92 26.96 -8.71
C CYS A 696 13.91 25.83 -9.01
N PRO A 697 13.54 25.68 -10.28
CA PRO A 697 12.66 24.61 -10.72
C PRO A 697 13.39 23.25 -10.73
N VAL A 698 12.70 22.17 -10.40
CA VAL A 698 13.25 20.81 -10.36
C VAL A 698 12.41 19.80 -11.15
N CYS A 699 13.09 18.81 -11.73
CA CYS A 699 12.45 17.67 -12.38
C CYS A 699 12.16 16.56 -11.38
N ALA A 700 11.06 16.72 -10.65
CA ALA A 700 10.61 15.76 -9.64
C ALA A 700 9.07 15.75 -9.53
N SER A 701 8.54 14.77 -8.82
CA SER A 701 7.15 14.82 -8.35
C SER A 701 7.10 15.36 -6.93
N MET A 702 6.27 16.38 -6.71
CA MET A 702 6.12 17.06 -5.44
C MET A 702 4.77 16.72 -4.81
N LEU A 703 4.80 16.28 -3.55
CA LEU A 703 3.65 16.14 -2.68
C LEU A 703 3.63 17.29 -1.67
N GLN A 704 2.51 17.98 -1.57
CA GLN A 704 2.20 18.89 -0.46
C GLN A 704 1.22 18.19 0.46
N ILE A 705 1.65 17.87 1.67
CA ILE A 705 0.89 17.05 2.62
C ILE A 705 0.36 17.95 3.72
N LEU A 706 -0.94 17.89 3.96
CA LEU A 706 -1.60 18.48 5.12
C LEU A 706 -1.70 17.43 6.24
N TRP A 707 -1.40 17.81 7.49
CA TRP A 707 -1.44 16.91 8.65
C TRP A 707 -2.19 17.54 9.83
N ASN A 708 -2.61 16.67 10.75
CA ASN A 708 -3.19 17.06 12.01
C ASN A 708 -2.08 17.39 13.03
N LYS A 709 -1.98 18.68 13.34
CA LYS A 709 -1.00 19.22 14.30
C LYS A 709 -1.21 18.70 15.72
N GLU A 710 -2.45 18.56 16.19
CA GLU A 710 -2.76 18.07 17.53
C GLU A 710 -2.38 16.59 17.71
N GLN A 711 -2.63 15.76 16.71
CA GLN A 711 -2.16 14.38 16.70
C GLN A 711 -0.63 14.31 16.72
N MET A 712 0.04 15.14 15.92
CA MET A 712 1.51 15.23 15.90
C MET A 712 2.09 15.64 17.26
N ASN A 713 1.47 16.61 17.93
CA ASN A 713 1.80 17.02 19.29
C ASN A 713 1.62 15.86 20.27
N THR A 714 0.58 15.04 20.10
CA THR A 714 0.33 13.88 20.96
C THR A 714 1.37 12.78 20.76
N PHE A 715 1.76 12.48 19.51
CA PHE A 715 2.85 11.54 19.23
C PHE A 715 4.19 12.01 19.81
N SER A 716 4.42 13.31 19.79
CA SER A 716 5.66 13.93 20.29
C SER A 716 5.80 13.86 21.82
N LYS A 717 4.72 13.59 22.57
CA LYS A 717 4.79 13.36 24.03
C LYS A 717 5.52 12.07 24.38
N VAL A 718 5.56 11.09 23.47
CA VAL A 718 6.27 9.83 23.66
C VAL A 718 7.72 9.98 23.20
N GLU A 719 7.92 10.49 21.99
CA GLU A 719 9.24 10.76 21.41
C GLU A 719 9.11 11.86 20.36
N PRO A 720 10.04 12.84 20.31
CA PRO A 720 9.99 13.95 19.35
C PRO A 720 9.80 13.44 17.92
N VAL A 721 8.85 14.04 17.20
CA VAL A 721 8.61 13.71 15.79
C VAL A 721 9.25 14.75 14.90
N THR A 722 10.10 14.30 13.97
CA THR A 722 10.81 15.18 13.05
C THR A 722 10.40 14.99 11.60
N VAL A 723 10.70 15.99 10.76
CA VAL A 723 10.58 15.88 9.29
C VAL A 723 11.40 14.68 8.77
N HIS A 724 12.59 14.45 9.31
CA HIS A 724 13.44 13.35 8.87
C HIS A 724 12.80 11.97 9.15
N ASP A 725 12.14 11.80 10.31
CA ASP A 725 11.43 10.55 10.64
C ASP A 725 10.31 10.26 9.65
N VAL A 726 9.56 11.29 9.26
CA VAL A 726 8.51 11.21 8.24
C VAL A 726 9.08 10.78 6.89
N LEU A 727 10.15 11.43 6.42
CA LEU A 727 10.77 11.11 5.13
C LEU A 727 11.34 9.69 5.13
N ARG A 728 11.95 9.24 6.24
CA ARG A 728 12.47 7.88 6.39
C ARG A 728 11.36 6.84 6.26
N LEU A 729 10.19 7.07 6.85
CA LEU A 729 9.05 6.14 6.72
C LEU A 729 8.43 6.19 5.32
N LEU A 730 8.25 7.37 4.72
CA LEU A 730 7.73 7.48 3.35
C LEU A 730 8.64 6.80 2.32
N ARG A 731 9.96 6.86 2.55
CA ARG A 731 10.96 6.18 1.72
C ARG A 731 10.79 4.66 1.67
N LEU A 732 10.23 4.05 2.72
CA LEU A 732 9.92 2.60 2.74
C LEU A 732 8.84 2.22 1.72
N HIS A 733 8.01 3.19 1.30
CA HIS A 733 6.96 2.97 0.30
C HIS A 733 7.43 3.19 -1.14
N VAL A 734 8.67 3.65 -1.37
CA VAL A 734 9.27 3.79 -2.70
C VAL A 734 10.02 2.51 -3.07
N SER A 735 9.41 1.72 -3.96
CA SER A 735 9.87 0.40 -4.39
C SER A 735 10.83 0.42 -5.58
N VAL A 736 10.90 1.52 -6.31
CA VAL A 736 11.84 1.73 -7.42
C VAL A 736 13.18 2.27 -6.88
N PRO A 737 14.32 1.55 -7.07
CA PRO A 737 15.62 1.97 -6.56
C PRO A 737 16.15 3.28 -7.15
N GLN A 738 15.80 3.56 -8.41
CA GLN A 738 16.18 4.76 -9.13
C GLN A 738 15.53 6.04 -8.59
N CYS A 739 14.54 5.92 -7.71
CA CYS A 739 13.81 7.03 -7.10
C CYS A 739 14.15 7.13 -5.62
N ASP A 740 14.35 8.32 -5.07
CA ASP A 740 14.48 8.53 -3.61
C ASP A 740 13.61 9.70 -3.13
N VAL A 741 13.46 9.80 -1.81
CA VAL A 741 12.58 10.74 -1.13
C VAL A 741 13.39 11.85 -0.49
N PHE A 742 13.03 13.08 -0.81
CA PHE A 742 13.54 14.30 -0.19
C PHE A 742 12.37 15.12 0.36
N GLY A 743 12.62 16.04 1.27
CA GLY A 743 11.55 16.92 1.73
C GLY A 743 11.94 17.86 2.84
N TYR A 744 11.01 18.73 3.18
CA TYR A 744 11.20 19.80 4.17
C TYR A 744 9.84 20.35 4.63
N LEU A 745 9.86 21.14 5.70
CA LEU A 745 8.72 21.92 6.13
C LEU A 745 8.76 23.29 5.43
N SER A 746 7.81 23.52 4.52
CA SER A 746 7.75 24.72 3.68
C SER A 746 7.42 26.00 4.44
N ILE A 747 7.62 27.15 3.78
CA ILE A 747 7.30 28.49 4.30
C ILE A 747 5.86 28.62 4.78
N ASP A 748 4.92 27.87 4.21
CA ASP A 748 3.50 27.86 4.60
C ASP A 748 3.17 26.83 5.70
N HIS A 749 4.18 26.25 6.37
CA HIS A 749 3.97 25.18 7.35
C HIS A 749 3.26 23.97 6.74
N GLU A 750 3.55 23.66 5.47
CA GLU A 750 3.17 22.42 4.80
C GLU A 750 4.39 21.50 4.62
N LEU A 751 4.20 20.18 4.68
CA LEU A 751 5.25 19.20 4.49
C LEU A 751 5.36 18.96 3.00
N VAL A 752 6.48 19.38 2.43
CA VAL A 752 6.80 19.19 1.01
C VAL A 752 7.68 17.96 0.90
N VAL A 753 7.24 17.00 0.09
CA VAL A 753 7.99 15.77 -0.20
C VAL A 753 8.24 15.71 -1.69
N LEU A 754 9.50 15.58 -2.09
CA LEU A 754 9.94 15.40 -3.46
C LEU A 754 10.34 13.94 -3.68
N ILE A 755 9.74 13.30 -4.68
CA ILE A 755 10.14 11.99 -5.16
C ILE A 755 10.82 12.23 -6.50
N SER A 756 12.13 12.02 -6.52
CA SER A 756 13.02 12.42 -7.60
C SER A 756 13.89 11.24 -8.02
N PRO A 757 14.28 11.14 -9.30
CA PRO A 757 15.35 10.24 -9.68
C PRO A 757 16.66 10.61 -8.97
N VAL A 758 17.50 9.60 -8.70
CA VAL A 758 18.84 9.79 -8.10
C VAL A 758 19.96 9.83 -9.13
N ASP A 759 19.70 9.39 -10.36
CA ASP A 759 20.68 9.41 -11.44
C ASP A 759 20.92 10.83 -11.96
N GLN A 760 22.15 11.14 -12.38
CA GLN A 760 22.51 12.48 -12.86
C GLN A 760 21.77 12.88 -14.16
N ASN A 761 21.57 11.90 -15.06
CA ASN A 761 20.88 12.07 -16.32
C ASN A 761 19.77 11.01 -16.42
N PRO A 762 18.64 11.19 -15.72
CA PRO A 762 17.59 10.19 -15.66
C PRO A 762 16.88 10.03 -17.01
N THR A 763 16.51 8.79 -17.34
CA THR A 763 15.74 8.51 -18.55
C THR A 763 14.27 8.92 -18.37
N PRO A 764 13.53 9.14 -19.48
CA PRO A 764 12.10 9.42 -19.38
C PRO A 764 11.31 8.33 -18.63
N LEU A 765 11.74 7.07 -18.76
CA LEU A 765 11.13 5.95 -18.06
C LEU A 765 11.36 6.01 -16.54
N GLN A 766 12.57 6.39 -16.11
CA GLN A 766 12.88 6.59 -14.68
C GLN A 766 12.08 7.75 -14.09
N MET A 767 11.96 8.87 -14.84
CA MET A 767 11.14 10.01 -14.45
C MET A 767 9.66 9.63 -14.28
N GLU A 768 9.11 8.86 -15.23
CA GLU A 768 7.75 8.34 -15.14
C GLU A 768 7.58 7.39 -13.96
N ALA A 769 8.54 6.49 -13.72
CA ALA A 769 8.50 5.57 -12.58
C ALA A 769 8.47 6.31 -11.22
N CYS A 770 9.32 7.33 -11.04
CA CYS A 770 9.31 8.15 -9.82
C CYS A 770 8.00 8.94 -9.66
N SER A 771 7.41 9.38 -10.78
CA SER A 771 6.10 10.03 -10.77
C SER A 771 4.98 9.07 -10.35
N LYS A 772 5.05 7.81 -10.78
CA LYS A 772 4.09 6.77 -10.38
C LYS A 772 4.25 6.36 -8.91
N GLU A 773 5.48 6.36 -8.39
CA GLU A 773 5.72 6.20 -6.94
C GLU A 773 5.06 7.35 -6.13
N ALA A 774 5.15 8.59 -6.64
CA ALA A 774 4.51 9.74 -6.01
C ALA A 774 2.99 9.68 -6.06
N GLU A 775 2.39 9.34 -7.21
CA GLU A 775 0.95 9.13 -7.35
C GLU A 775 0.45 8.06 -6.37
N LYS A 776 1.20 6.94 -6.27
CA LYS A 776 0.90 5.85 -5.34
C LYS A 776 0.85 6.37 -3.90
N ILE A 777 1.91 7.03 -3.42
CA ILE A 777 1.97 7.57 -2.05
C ILE A 777 0.85 8.60 -1.80
N SER A 778 0.63 9.53 -2.73
CA SER A 778 -0.46 10.52 -2.62
C SER A 778 -1.83 9.84 -2.47
N SER A 779 -2.07 8.77 -3.23
CA SER A 779 -3.29 7.99 -3.15
C SER A 779 -3.43 7.25 -1.81
N LEU A 780 -2.34 6.68 -1.28
CA LEU A 780 -2.34 6.06 0.06
C LEU A 780 -2.76 7.05 1.14
N ILE A 781 -2.28 8.30 1.07
CA ILE A 781 -2.62 9.38 2.00
C ILE A 781 -4.11 9.74 1.87
N ASN A 782 -4.55 10.07 0.66
CA ASN A 782 -5.91 10.58 0.41
C ASN A 782 -7.01 9.57 0.71
N HIS A 783 -6.73 8.27 0.63
CA HIS A 783 -7.68 7.21 1.01
C HIS A 783 -7.49 6.70 2.46
N SER A 784 -6.53 7.25 3.20
CA SER A 784 -6.15 6.82 4.55
C SER A 784 -5.85 5.31 4.62
N SER A 785 -5.03 4.81 3.68
CA SER A 785 -4.75 3.39 3.59
C SER A 785 -4.03 2.86 4.82
N PRO A 786 -4.41 1.68 5.37
CA PRO A 786 -3.71 1.05 6.50
C PRO A 786 -2.21 0.87 6.24
N THR A 787 -1.80 0.71 4.98
CA THR A 787 -0.39 0.63 4.59
C THR A 787 0.43 1.83 5.06
N LEU A 788 -0.18 3.01 5.20
CA LEU A 788 0.46 4.25 5.59
C LEU A 788 -0.04 4.71 6.97
N VAL A 789 -1.35 4.73 7.20
CA VAL A 789 -1.94 5.29 8.44
C VAL A 789 -1.76 4.39 9.66
N SER A 790 -1.25 3.17 9.50
CA SER A 790 -0.80 2.38 10.64
C SER A 790 0.57 2.85 11.16
N HIS A 791 1.36 3.60 10.39
CA HIS A 791 2.66 4.08 10.84
C HIS A 791 2.55 5.43 11.56
N VAL A 792 3.13 5.55 12.74
CA VAL A 792 3.31 6.84 13.43
C VAL A 792 4.64 7.45 12.96
N PRO A 793 4.67 8.73 12.56
CA PRO A 793 3.61 9.75 12.62
C PRO A 793 2.72 9.88 11.37
N LEU A 794 2.89 9.03 10.35
CA LEU A 794 2.17 9.15 9.07
C LEU A 794 0.64 9.07 9.23
N SER A 795 0.16 8.46 10.31
CA SER A 795 -1.25 8.42 10.71
C SER A 795 -1.88 9.79 10.98
N ALA A 796 -1.09 10.85 11.19
CA ALA A 796 -1.58 12.23 11.28
C ALA A 796 -1.83 12.90 9.91
N PHE A 797 -1.48 12.25 8.79
CA PHE A 797 -1.71 12.83 7.47
C PHE A 797 -3.20 12.87 7.12
N LEU A 798 -3.64 14.01 6.58
CA LEU A 798 -5.04 14.28 6.27
C LEU A 798 -5.32 14.22 4.78
N THR A 799 -4.51 14.89 3.97
CA THR A 799 -4.64 14.90 2.49
C THR A 799 -3.31 15.29 1.87
N SER A 800 -3.14 14.95 0.59
CA SER A 800 -1.99 15.28 -0.22
C SER A 800 -2.43 15.87 -1.56
N GLN A 801 -1.82 17.00 -1.94
CA GLN A 801 -1.80 17.49 -3.32
C GLN A 801 -0.53 17.02 -4.01
N ILE A 802 -0.61 16.71 -5.30
CA ILE A 802 0.50 16.23 -6.11
C ILE A 802 0.71 17.12 -7.33
N HIS A 803 1.96 17.48 -7.58
CA HIS A 803 2.42 18.18 -8.78
C HIS A 803 3.52 17.33 -9.42
N ILE A 804 3.33 16.93 -10.68
CA ILE A 804 4.20 15.97 -11.37
C ILE A 804 4.95 16.68 -12.49
N SER A 805 6.27 16.51 -12.55
CA SER A 805 7.05 16.91 -13.72
C SER A 805 6.76 15.99 -14.90
N SER A 806 6.50 16.54 -16.08
CA SER A 806 6.23 15.75 -17.29
C SER A 806 7.31 15.98 -18.35
N ILE A 807 7.56 15.01 -19.24
CA ILE A 807 8.51 15.19 -20.34
C ILE A 807 7.73 15.45 -21.61
N GLN A 808 7.93 16.61 -22.22
CA GLN A 808 7.41 16.85 -23.56
C GLN A 808 8.31 16.14 -24.58
N SER A 809 7.75 15.11 -25.24
CA SER A 809 8.39 14.54 -26.42
C SER A 809 8.38 15.60 -27.53
N SER A 810 9.57 16.02 -28.00
CA SER A 810 9.69 16.88 -29.17
C SER A 810 9.32 16.09 -30.42
N GLY A 811 8.01 15.99 -30.69
CA GLY A 811 7.46 15.23 -31.80
C GLY A 811 6.05 15.65 -32.15
N GLY A 812 5.92 16.61 -33.07
CA GLY A 812 4.67 17.02 -33.70
C GLY A 812 4.21 18.41 -33.27
N ALA A 813 4.48 19.41 -34.11
CA ALA A 813 3.80 20.69 -34.03
C ALA A 813 2.28 20.44 -33.94
N ALA A 814 1.64 20.94 -32.89
CA ALA A 814 0.19 21.05 -32.85
C ALA A 814 -0.25 21.79 -34.14
N PRO A 815 -1.28 21.33 -34.87
CA PRO A 815 -1.80 22.10 -35.98
C PRO A 815 -2.25 23.44 -35.40
N SER A 816 -1.59 24.51 -35.85
CA SER A 816 -1.87 25.87 -35.44
C SER A 816 -3.37 26.12 -35.60
N ALA A 817 -4.04 26.43 -34.50
CA ALA A 817 -5.42 26.88 -34.53
C ALA A 817 -5.49 28.11 -35.44
N VAL A 818 -6.12 27.94 -36.60
CA VAL A 818 -6.40 29.03 -37.55
C VAL A 818 -7.30 30.03 -36.81
N PRO A 819 -6.90 31.32 -36.68
CA PRO A 819 -7.78 32.31 -36.10
C PRO A 819 -8.96 32.58 -37.06
N PRO A 820 -10.15 32.93 -36.55
CA PRO A 820 -11.32 33.20 -37.39
C PRO A 820 -11.06 34.44 -38.27
N PRO A 821 -11.62 34.51 -39.49
CA PRO A 821 -11.29 35.58 -40.42
C PRO A 821 -11.94 36.88 -39.94
N THR A 822 -11.10 37.87 -39.64
CA THR A 822 -11.50 39.26 -39.56
C THR A 822 -11.77 39.77 -40.98
N LEU A 823 -13.01 40.20 -41.23
CA LEU A 823 -13.36 40.98 -42.41
C LEU A 823 -12.64 42.33 -42.32
N SER A 824 -11.66 42.57 -43.18
CA SER A 824 -11.18 43.92 -43.47
C SER A 824 -10.67 43.96 -44.90
N LEU A 825 -11.37 44.77 -45.70
CA LEU A 825 -11.03 45.19 -47.06
C LEU A 825 -9.56 45.59 -47.18
N LEU A 826 -8.91 45.25 -48.30
CA LEU A 826 -8.28 46.25 -49.19
C LEU A 826 -7.83 45.64 -50.52
N LEU A 827 -7.92 46.49 -51.54
CA LEU A 827 -7.70 46.27 -52.96
C LEU A 827 -6.23 46.01 -53.34
N GLY A 828 -6.04 45.39 -54.51
CA GLY A 828 -4.96 45.70 -55.46
C GLY A 828 -3.93 44.58 -55.59
N LEU A 829 -4.06 43.68 -56.57
CA LEU A 829 -3.54 43.80 -57.95
C LEU A 829 -2.05 43.43 -58.11
N PHE A 830 -1.84 42.50 -59.06
CA PHE A 830 -0.65 42.19 -59.85
C PHE A 830 0.34 41.08 -59.39
N THR A 831 0.24 39.92 -60.08
CA THR A 831 1.27 39.20 -60.88
C THR A 831 2.68 39.02 -60.27
N ALA A 832 3.41 37.91 -60.39
CA ALA A 832 3.30 36.62 -61.07
C ALA A 832 4.52 35.77 -60.66
N ALA A 833 4.48 34.48 -61.00
CA ALA A 833 5.62 33.58 -61.25
C ALA A 833 6.46 33.03 -60.06
N ALA A 834 6.07 31.81 -59.66
CA ALA A 834 6.85 30.56 -59.56
C ALA A 834 8.24 30.50 -60.27
N PRO A 835 9.03 29.40 -60.11
CA PRO A 835 9.32 28.57 -58.92
C PRO A 835 10.80 28.07 -58.84
N ALA A 836 11.10 27.28 -57.79
CA ALA A 836 12.00 26.10 -57.81
C ALA A 836 13.53 26.38 -57.96
N LEU A 837 14.49 25.60 -57.45
CA LEU A 837 14.67 24.18 -57.12
C LEU A 837 15.95 24.08 -56.24
N CYS A 838 16.07 23.17 -55.26
CA CYS A 838 16.87 21.92 -55.30
C CYS A 838 17.60 21.81 -53.93
N LEU A 839 17.85 20.67 -53.26
CA LEU A 839 18.02 19.29 -53.68
C LEU A 839 17.76 18.35 -52.48
N GLN A 840 17.09 17.24 -52.81
CA GLN A 840 17.13 15.87 -52.27
C GLN A 840 17.07 15.59 -50.77
#